data_AF-A0A4R4NMV6-F1
#
_entry.id   AF-A0A4R4NMV6-F1
#
_cell.length_a   1.000
_cell.length_b   1.000
_cell.length_c   1.000
_cell.angle_alpha   90.00
_cell.angle_beta   90.00
_cell.angle_gamma   90.00
#
_symmetry.space_group_name_H-M   'P 1'
#
loop_
_entity.id
_entity.type
_entity.pdbx_description
1 polymer ?
#
loop_
_entity_poly.entity_id
_entity_poly.type
_entity_poly.pdbx_seq_one_letter_code
_entity_poly.pdbx_strand_id
1 'polypeptide(L)'
;MTPARVVLAGAHGHGQHHLRHLHLLSESGVAELAGICDVRPVEVDFGTPLQSPDLRELIAKTGAEVTIICTPIHTHADLAVTALHAGSHVLLEKPPAATPEAHGRIAAAVAETGLACQVGFQSLGSAAVPALRELIASGALGRVRGIGGAGAWERPVSYFTRSAWSGRRRLDGVDVVDGALTNPFAHAVATALALVDGSIAEIETELYRANTIESDDTSCVRIRMDDGLVLTVAVSLCAPERHEPYLVVHGDAGRATLVYTQDSVKVELPDGSVTTTVYDRTDLLDNLLDHVRTGAALLVPLERTERFTQVLDAVRLAPEPQPIPERHQELERDGLDQVARRILPGIAEVTARSAERLALYSELNVPWTRVELLAGDHRVARYETRPDLPATDSPRPYLYEVRTLGGVEVTEVRPEDHVHHLGAGVAVADLGGANFWGGRTYVRDQGPTWLDDHGVQRHAAFARLDDGGFAERLEWIGPGGGLMAREERTVTVRPIREDAWALDFAFTLTNLTGAPLEINSSATKGRAGAGYGGFFWRAPGTSTARTTLPGDERAVHGSRDRWIALSGTDPAGRDWTLVFVQDGDDPWFVRVEEYPGVGQALAWDRPLLVENTLTRRVVTAVVDGRLDATAAGSVAGELLR
;
A
#
# COMPACT_ATOMS: atom_id res chain seq x y z
N MET A 1 14.35 -37.44 32.62
CA MET A 1 14.85 -37.46 31.23
C MET A 1 16.02 -36.49 31.15
N THR A 2 16.95 -36.67 30.21
CA THR A 2 18.04 -35.70 30.02
C THR A 2 17.45 -34.38 29.51
N PRO A 3 17.79 -33.22 30.13
CA PRO A 3 17.31 -31.92 29.66
C PRO A 3 17.68 -31.70 28.19
N ALA A 4 16.78 -31.08 27.41
CA ALA A 4 17.07 -30.71 26.03
C ALA A 4 18.08 -29.57 25.98
N ARG A 5 19.15 -29.72 25.18
CA ARG A 5 20.16 -28.66 25.03
C ARG A 5 19.68 -27.65 23.99
N VAL A 6 19.56 -26.39 24.39
CA VAL A 6 18.99 -25.32 23.57
C VAL A 6 20.03 -24.25 23.26
N VAL A 7 20.07 -23.80 22.01
CA VAL A 7 20.78 -22.59 21.58
C VAL A 7 19.78 -21.48 21.27
N LEU A 8 20.03 -20.25 21.72
CA LEU A 8 19.23 -19.07 21.37
C LEU A 8 20.02 -18.13 20.46
N ALA A 9 19.56 -17.94 19.23
CA ALA A 9 20.07 -16.93 18.31
C ALA A 9 19.24 -15.64 18.39
N GLY A 10 19.87 -14.53 18.80
CA GLY A 10 19.22 -13.24 19.05
C GLY A 10 18.58 -13.18 20.44
N ALA A 11 19.32 -12.73 21.44
CA ALA A 11 18.88 -12.75 22.85
C ALA A 11 18.41 -11.39 23.39
N HIS A 12 18.45 -10.35 22.55
CA HIS A 12 17.95 -9.02 22.88
C HIS A 12 16.48 -8.85 22.48
N GLY A 13 15.84 -7.77 22.95
CA GLY A 13 14.45 -7.47 22.59
C GLY A 13 13.52 -8.63 22.97
N HIS A 14 12.87 -9.24 21.97
CA HIS A 14 12.00 -10.40 22.21
C HIS A 14 12.76 -11.64 22.70
N GLY A 15 14.06 -11.78 22.39
CA GLY A 15 14.89 -12.87 22.88
C GLY A 15 14.99 -12.92 24.41
N GLN A 16 14.78 -11.80 25.10
CA GLN A 16 14.70 -11.76 26.57
C GLN A 16 13.49 -12.53 27.11
N HIS A 17 12.40 -12.65 26.34
CA HIS A 17 11.27 -13.49 26.72
C HIS A 17 11.65 -14.97 26.67
N HIS A 18 12.33 -15.39 25.60
CA HIS A 18 12.88 -16.75 25.48
C HIS A 18 13.88 -17.07 26.59
N LEU A 19 14.77 -16.14 26.96
CA LEU A 19 15.68 -16.32 28.10
C LEU A 19 14.92 -16.54 29.42
N ARG A 20 13.88 -15.75 29.70
CA ARG A 20 13.06 -15.94 30.92
C ARG A 20 12.36 -17.30 30.92
N HIS A 21 11.84 -17.74 29.78
CA HIS A 21 11.19 -19.05 29.69
C HIS A 21 12.21 -20.19 29.86
N LEU A 22 13.36 -20.09 29.18
CA LEU A 22 14.46 -21.05 29.30
C LEU A 22 15.01 -21.15 30.73
N HIS A 23 14.99 -20.07 31.49
CA HIS A 23 15.35 -20.10 32.91
C HIS A 23 14.42 -21.06 33.68
N LEU A 24 13.10 -20.91 33.52
CA LEU A 24 12.11 -21.78 34.17
C LEU A 24 12.22 -23.24 33.71
N LEU A 25 12.49 -23.47 32.43
CA LEU A 25 12.73 -24.81 31.88
C LEU A 25 14.04 -25.43 32.40
N SER A 26 15.04 -24.60 32.69
CA SER A 26 16.30 -25.03 33.32
C SER A 26 16.10 -25.42 34.78
N GLU A 27 15.34 -24.62 35.54
CA GLU A 27 15.03 -24.93 36.94
C GLU A 27 14.20 -26.23 37.08
N SER A 28 13.31 -26.50 36.12
CA SER A 28 12.51 -27.72 36.07
C SER A 28 13.23 -28.92 35.45
N GLY A 29 14.45 -28.74 34.94
CA GLY A 29 15.26 -29.80 34.31
C GLY A 29 14.71 -30.31 32.97
N VAL A 30 13.86 -29.52 32.32
CA VAL A 30 13.26 -29.84 31.00
C VAL A 30 14.22 -29.46 29.87
N ALA A 31 14.86 -28.30 29.97
CA ALA A 31 15.82 -27.80 28.98
C ALA A 31 17.04 -27.16 29.66
N GLU A 32 18.16 -27.09 28.95
CA GLU A 32 19.38 -26.39 29.36
C GLU A 32 19.71 -25.35 28.29
N LEU A 33 19.91 -24.09 28.68
CA LEU A 33 20.48 -23.08 27.80
C LEU A 33 21.98 -23.37 27.59
N ALA A 34 22.30 -24.08 26.52
CA ALA A 34 23.65 -24.54 26.21
C ALA A 34 24.48 -23.48 25.47
N GLY A 35 23.83 -22.60 24.71
CA GLY A 35 24.53 -21.52 24.02
C GLY A 35 23.67 -20.33 23.60
N ILE A 36 24.33 -19.19 23.40
CA ILE A 36 23.73 -17.95 22.90
C ILE A 36 24.50 -17.52 21.64
N CYS A 37 23.79 -17.38 20.53
CA CYS A 37 24.32 -16.84 19.30
C CYS A 37 23.88 -15.38 19.12
N ASP A 38 24.81 -14.44 19.30
CA ASP A 38 24.53 -13.01 19.12
C ASP A 38 25.79 -12.27 18.67
N VAL A 39 25.60 -11.18 17.92
CA VAL A 39 26.69 -10.31 17.44
C VAL A 39 27.18 -9.37 18.54
N ARG A 40 26.41 -9.23 19.63
CA ARG A 40 26.80 -8.49 20.82
C ARG A 40 26.87 -9.44 22.02
N PRO A 41 27.75 -9.18 23.00
CA PRO A 41 27.75 -9.95 24.25
C PRO A 41 26.39 -9.87 24.97
N VAL A 42 25.97 -11.00 25.55
CA VAL A 42 24.71 -11.11 26.28
C VAL A 42 25.01 -11.54 27.71
N GLU A 43 24.53 -10.78 28.68
CA GLU A 43 24.62 -11.18 30.09
C GLU A 43 23.37 -11.97 30.48
N VAL A 44 23.58 -13.15 31.09
CA VAL A 44 22.52 -13.98 31.69
C VAL A 44 22.92 -14.33 33.11
N ASP A 45 21.93 -14.42 34.00
CA ASP A 45 22.09 -14.69 35.42
C ASP A 45 21.87 -16.18 35.80
N PHE A 46 21.67 -17.04 34.80
CA PHE A 46 21.48 -18.48 34.96
C PHE A 46 22.30 -19.29 33.95
N GLY A 47 22.73 -20.47 34.38
CA GLY A 47 23.59 -21.34 33.57
C GLY A 47 24.96 -20.72 33.27
N THR A 48 25.69 -21.35 32.35
CA THR A 48 26.97 -20.82 31.80
C THR A 48 27.04 -21.09 30.30
N PRO A 49 26.09 -20.55 29.50
CA PRO A 49 26.02 -20.87 28.08
C PRO A 49 27.28 -20.43 27.34
N LEU A 50 27.70 -21.24 26.37
CA LEU A 50 28.72 -20.82 25.42
C LEU A 50 28.16 -19.68 24.56
N GLN A 51 28.98 -18.67 24.28
CA GLN A 51 28.59 -17.56 23.40
C GLN A 51 29.47 -17.54 22.16
N SER A 52 28.87 -17.38 20.99
CA SER A 52 29.58 -17.24 19.72
C SER A 52 28.70 -16.50 18.71
N PRO A 53 29.24 -15.66 17.82
CA PRO A 53 28.47 -15.12 16.70
C PRO A 53 28.27 -16.15 15.56
N ASP A 54 28.93 -17.31 15.60
CA ASP A 54 28.78 -18.39 14.62
C ASP A 54 27.80 -19.45 15.13
N LEU A 55 26.59 -19.46 14.55
CA LEU A 55 25.52 -20.38 14.93
C LEU A 55 25.89 -21.85 14.68
N ARG A 56 26.51 -22.16 13.55
CA ARG A 56 26.83 -23.55 13.17
C ARG A 56 27.88 -24.12 14.10
N GLU A 57 28.94 -23.36 14.36
CA GLU A 57 29.99 -23.76 15.29
C GLU A 57 29.42 -23.96 16.70
N LEU A 58 28.55 -23.06 17.14
CA LEU A 58 27.93 -23.12 18.46
C LEU A 58 27.05 -24.37 18.62
N ILE A 59 26.22 -24.69 17.62
CA ILE A 59 25.40 -25.91 17.63
C ILE A 59 26.31 -27.15 17.69
N ALA A 60 27.38 -27.20 16.90
CA ALA A 60 28.30 -28.33 16.89
C ALA A 60 29.03 -28.52 18.24
N LYS A 61 29.49 -27.44 18.88
CA LYS A 61 30.16 -27.49 20.19
C LYS A 61 29.22 -27.85 21.33
N THR A 62 27.98 -27.38 21.26
CA THR A 62 26.98 -27.59 22.31
C THR A 62 26.15 -28.85 22.07
N GLY A 63 26.18 -29.48 20.89
CA GLY A 63 25.29 -30.59 20.57
C GLY A 63 23.81 -30.23 20.77
N ALA A 64 23.43 -28.98 20.47
CA ALA A 64 22.09 -28.46 20.75
C ALA A 64 21.04 -29.18 19.90
N GLU A 65 20.04 -29.73 20.57
CA GLU A 65 18.91 -30.43 19.95
C GLU A 65 17.88 -29.44 19.41
N VAL A 66 17.75 -28.26 20.03
CA VAL A 66 16.83 -27.20 19.63
C VAL A 66 17.57 -25.87 19.49
N THR A 67 17.27 -25.13 18.44
CA THR A 67 17.74 -23.77 18.20
C THR A 67 16.53 -22.83 18.10
N ILE A 68 16.50 -21.82 18.97
CA ILE A 68 15.53 -20.71 18.89
C ILE A 68 16.13 -19.60 18.05
N ILE A 69 15.42 -19.14 17.03
CA ILE A 69 15.83 -18.04 16.16
C ILE A 69 14.91 -16.85 16.41
N CYS A 70 15.41 -15.87 17.17
CA CYS A 70 14.73 -14.63 17.52
C CYS A 70 15.54 -13.41 17.01
N THR A 71 15.88 -13.45 15.73
CA THR A 71 16.65 -12.42 15.01
C THR A 71 15.75 -11.57 14.12
N PRO A 72 16.23 -10.47 13.50
CA PRO A 72 15.47 -9.75 12.48
C PRO A 72 15.06 -10.68 11.32
N ILE A 73 13.84 -10.51 10.81
CA ILE A 73 13.22 -11.41 9.81
C ILE A 73 14.11 -11.73 8.59
N HIS A 74 14.89 -10.77 8.09
CA HIS A 74 15.74 -10.98 6.92
C HIS A 74 16.84 -12.03 7.12
N THR A 75 17.20 -12.37 8.36
CA THR A 75 18.18 -13.41 8.66
C THR A 75 17.56 -14.78 8.92
N HIS A 76 16.22 -14.87 9.03
CA HIS A 76 15.53 -16.08 9.47
C HIS A 76 15.80 -17.29 8.58
N ALA A 77 15.65 -17.16 7.27
CA ALA A 77 15.80 -18.30 6.36
C ALA A 77 17.21 -18.88 6.38
N ASP A 78 18.23 -18.03 6.33
CA ASP A 78 19.63 -18.48 6.35
C ASP A 78 20.00 -19.15 7.68
N LEU A 79 19.54 -18.59 8.81
CA LEU A 79 19.81 -19.15 10.13
C LEU A 79 19.01 -20.45 10.37
N ALA A 80 17.76 -20.53 9.92
CA ALA A 80 16.93 -21.72 10.07
C ALA A 80 17.50 -22.89 9.26
N VAL A 81 17.86 -22.65 7.99
CA VAL A 81 18.54 -23.65 7.14
C VAL A 81 19.86 -24.09 7.80
N THR A 82 20.64 -23.14 8.32
CA THR A 82 21.90 -23.45 9.01
C THR A 82 21.70 -24.34 10.24
N ALA A 83 20.71 -24.04 11.07
CA ALA A 83 20.41 -24.82 12.27
C ALA A 83 19.92 -26.23 11.95
N LEU A 84 19.00 -26.36 10.97
CA LEU A 84 18.48 -27.66 10.52
C LEU A 84 19.62 -28.54 9.96
N HIS A 85 20.45 -28.01 9.06
CA HIS A 85 21.59 -28.78 8.53
C HIS A 85 22.68 -29.07 9.58
N ALA A 86 22.74 -28.30 10.67
CA ALA A 86 23.61 -28.59 11.82
C ALA A 86 23.03 -29.65 12.77
N GLY A 87 21.85 -30.19 12.49
CA GLY A 87 21.23 -31.25 13.29
C GLY A 87 20.32 -30.77 14.42
N SER A 88 19.87 -29.51 14.38
CA SER A 88 19.06 -28.89 15.43
C SER A 88 17.64 -28.60 14.95
N HIS A 89 16.64 -29.01 15.73
CA HIS A 89 15.25 -28.59 15.52
C HIS A 89 15.12 -27.08 15.73
N VAL A 90 14.16 -26.43 15.05
CA VAL A 90 14.07 -24.96 15.07
C VAL A 90 12.76 -24.48 15.70
N LEU A 91 12.87 -23.51 16.62
CA LEU A 91 11.79 -22.58 16.95
C LEU A 91 12.10 -21.24 16.25
N LEU A 92 11.36 -20.91 15.20
CA LEU A 92 11.58 -19.71 14.39
C LEU A 92 10.57 -18.63 14.77
N GLU A 93 11.02 -17.47 15.25
CA GLU A 93 10.11 -16.38 15.57
C GLU A 93 9.30 -15.90 14.36
N LYS A 94 8.15 -15.28 14.63
CA LYS A 94 7.31 -14.69 13.58
C LYS A 94 7.86 -13.32 13.13
N PRO A 95 7.62 -12.93 11.87
CA PRO A 95 7.20 -13.79 10.76
C PRO A 95 8.31 -14.74 10.30
N PRO A 96 7.99 -15.93 9.77
CA PRO A 96 9.00 -16.94 9.45
C PRO A 96 9.89 -16.57 8.25
N ALA A 97 9.37 -15.82 7.28
CA ALA A 97 10.12 -15.38 6.11
C ALA A 97 9.48 -14.15 5.47
N ALA A 98 10.30 -13.33 4.82
CA ALA A 98 9.85 -12.12 4.10
C ALA A 98 9.32 -12.41 2.68
N THR A 99 9.59 -13.59 2.11
CA THR A 99 9.15 -13.97 0.76
C THR A 99 8.76 -15.46 0.71
N PRO A 100 7.93 -15.87 -0.27
CA PRO A 100 7.60 -17.27 -0.50
C PRO A 100 8.84 -18.11 -0.85
N GLU A 101 9.79 -17.55 -1.59
CA GLU A 101 11.07 -18.21 -1.90
C GLU A 101 11.88 -18.52 -0.64
N ALA A 102 12.00 -17.54 0.27
CA ALA A 102 12.71 -17.71 1.53
C ALA A 102 12.00 -18.73 2.43
N HIS A 103 10.66 -18.74 2.47
CA HIS A 103 9.88 -19.78 3.16
C HIS A 103 10.13 -21.17 2.56
N GLY A 104 10.09 -21.29 1.23
CA GLY A 104 10.35 -22.52 0.50
C GLY A 104 11.75 -23.09 0.75
N ARG A 105 12.77 -22.24 0.93
CA ARG A 105 14.12 -22.68 1.33
C ARG A 105 14.13 -23.35 2.70
N ILE A 106 13.40 -22.81 3.67
CA ILE A 106 13.29 -23.42 5.01
C ILE A 106 12.53 -24.75 4.91
N ALA A 107 11.43 -24.78 4.14
CA ALA A 107 10.66 -26.01 3.91
C ALA A 107 11.48 -27.12 3.26
N ALA A 108 12.33 -26.78 2.28
CA ALA A 108 13.27 -27.72 1.68
C ALA A 108 14.26 -28.29 2.71
N ALA A 109 14.85 -27.44 3.57
CA ALA A 109 15.75 -27.90 4.62
C ALA A 109 15.06 -28.79 5.67
N VAL A 110 13.80 -28.49 6.04
CA VAL A 110 12.98 -29.36 6.88
C VAL A 110 12.79 -30.74 6.23
N ALA A 111 12.43 -30.78 4.95
CA ALA A 111 12.23 -32.03 4.21
C ALA A 111 13.53 -32.84 4.04
N GLU A 112 14.65 -32.17 3.78
CA GLU A 112 15.97 -32.80 3.62
C GLU A 112 16.50 -33.42 4.91
N THR A 113 16.31 -32.74 6.04
CA THR A 113 16.89 -33.15 7.33
C THR A 113 15.96 -34.04 8.15
N GLY A 114 14.65 -33.97 7.89
CA GLY A 114 13.61 -34.62 8.71
C GLY A 114 13.43 -33.96 10.09
N LEU A 115 14.03 -32.80 10.34
CA LEU A 115 13.92 -32.07 11.60
C LEU A 115 12.77 -31.07 11.56
N ALA A 116 12.10 -30.92 12.70
CA ALA A 116 11.02 -29.95 12.92
C ALA A 116 11.46 -28.48 12.82
N CYS A 117 10.56 -27.66 12.25
CA CYS A 117 10.57 -26.19 12.36
C CYS A 117 9.19 -25.72 12.87
N GLN A 118 9.14 -25.28 14.13
CA GLN A 118 7.98 -24.66 14.76
C GLN A 118 8.07 -23.14 14.60
N VAL A 119 6.98 -22.47 14.19
CA VAL A 119 6.96 -21.01 14.02
C VAL A 119 6.28 -20.33 15.21
N GLY A 120 6.88 -19.27 15.74
CA GLY A 120 6.50 -18.53 16.96
C GLY A 120 5.19 -17.74 16.91
N PHE A 121 4.18 -18.18 16.16
CA PHE A 121 2.83 -17.61 16.21
C PHE A 121 2.08 -18.09 17.47
N GLN A 122 2.44 -17.57 18.64
CA GLN A 122 1.89 -17.97 19.95
C GLN A 122 0.34 -18.00 20.03
N SER A 123 -0.37 -17.15 19.27
CA SER A 123 -1.84 -17.20 19.18
C SER A 123 -2.39 -18.52 18.63
N LEU A 124 -1.61 -19.23 17.80
CA LEU A 124 -1.97 -20.53 17.25
C LEU A 124 -1.68 -21.69 18.21
N GLY A 125 -1.01 -21.43 19.33
CA GLY A 125 -0.88 -22.38 20.46
C GLY A 125 -2.13 -22.42 21.36
N SER A 126 -3.12 -21.55 21.09
CA SER A 126 -4.37 -21.48 21.84
C SER A 126 -5.31 -22.63 21.48
N ALA A 127 -5.88 -23.31 22.48
CA ALA A 127 -6.95 -24.30 22.26
C ALA A 127 -8.28 -23.67 21.78
N ALA A 128 -8.40 -22.34 21.82
CA ALA A 128 -9.53 -21.61 21.25
C ALA A 128 -9.62 -21.75 19.71
N VAL A 129 -8.48 -21.83 19.02
CA VAL A 129 -8.43 -21.92 17.55
C VAL A 129 -9.05 -23.23 17.04
N PRO A 130 -8.63 -24.44 17.50
CA PRO A 130 -9.28 -25.68 17.09
C PRO A 130 -10.74 -25.76 17.55
N ALA A 131 -11.10 -25.22 18.72
CA ALA A 131 -12.49 -25.18 19.17
C ALA A 131 -13.37 -24.32 18.23
N LEU A 132 -12.87 -23.16 17.79
CA LEU A 132 -13.58 -22.31 16.84
C LEU A 132 -13.67 -22.95 15.45
N ARG A 133 -12.63 -23.66 15.00
CA ARG A 133 -12.70 -24.47 13.77
C ARG A 133 -13.76 -25.56 13.85
N GLU A 134 -13.89 -26.24 14.99
CA GLU A 134 -14.95 -27.24 15.20
C GLU A 134 -16.36 -26.61 15.18
N LEU A 135 -16.52 -25.41 15.76
CA LEU A 135 -17.78 -24.65 15.67
C LEU A 135 -18.14 -24.30 14.22
N ILE A 136 -17.15 -23.94 13.40
CA ILE A 136 -17.34 -23.71 11.96
C ILE A 136 -17.72 -25.01 11.25
N ALA A 137 -16.93 -26.07 11.45
CA ALA A 137 -17.08 -27.35 10.75
C ALA A 137 -18.39 -28.09 11.09
N SER A 138 -18.83 -27.99 12.35
CA SER A 138 -20.10 -28.59 12.81
C SER A 138 -21.35 -27.87 12.27
N GLY A 139 -21.19 -26.68 11.66
CA GLY A 139 -22.31 -25.87 11.18
C GLY A 139 -23.09 -25.18 12.30
N ALA A 140 -22.55 -25.09 13.52
CA ALA A 140 -23.21 -24.46 14.66
C ALA A 140 -23.53 -22.97 14.43
N LEU A 141 -22.77 -22.30 13.56
CA LEU A 141 -22.98 -20.90 13.15
C LEU A 141 -23.80 -20.78 11.84
N GLY A 142 -24.23 -21.89 11.26
CA GLY A 142 -24.81 -21.95 9.92
C GLY A 142 -23.75 -21.79 8.82
N ARG A 143 -24.13 -21.23 7.68
CA ARG A 143 -23.19 -20.96 6.58
C ARG A 143 -22.34 -19.73 6.92
N VAL A 144 -21.03 -19.93 7.01
CA VAL A 144 -20.07 -18.85 7.22
C VAL A 144 -20.02 -17.94 5.98
N ARG A 145 -20.25 -16.65 6.20
CA ARG A 145 -20.23 -15.59 5.18
C ARG A 145 -18.86 -14.93 5.06
N GLY A 146 -18.05 -14.98 6.12
CA GLY A 146 -16.68 -14.49 6.15
C GLY A 146 -16.15 -14.30 7.56
N ILE A 147 -14.90 -13.89 7.65
CA ILE A 147 -14.19 -13.66 8.92
C ILE A 147 -13.66 -12.23 8.95
N GLY A 148 -14.09 -11.45 9.93
CA GLY A 148 -13.59 -10.10 10.18
C GLY A 148 -12.52 -10.09 11.27
N GLY A 149 -11.52 -9.23 11.16
CA GLY A 149 -10.52 -8.98 12.20
C GLY A 149 -10.37 -7.49 12.44
N ALA A 150 -10.38 -7.09 13.71
CA ALA A 150 -10.20 -5.70 14.12
C ALA A 150 -9.06 -5.59 15.14
N GLY A 151 -8.21 -4.58 14.97
CA GLY A 151 -7.16 -4.25 15.93
C GLY A 151 -6.87 -2.76 15.96
N ALA A 152 -6.89 -2.16 17.13
CA ALA A 152 -6.56 -0.75 17.31
C ALA A 152 -5.67 -0.62 18.53
N TRP A 153 -4.38 -0.41 18.31
CA TRP A 153 -3.39 -0.25 19.37
C TRP A 153 -2.86 1.18 19.38
N GLU A 154 -2.45 1.59 20.56
CA GLU A 154 -1.68 2.81 20.77
C GLU A 154 -0.18 2.48 20.68
N ARG A 155 0.54 3.17 19.78
CA ARG A 155 2.02 3.13 19.74
C ARG A 155 2.62 4.54 19.69
N PRO A 156 3.63 4.83 20.53
CA PRO A 156 4.38 6.07 20.43
C PRO A 156 5.33 6.07 19.23
N VAL A 157 5.78 7.25 18.80
CA VAL A 157 6.80 7.41 17.75
C VAL A 157 8.07 6.61 18.08
N SER A 158 8.44 6.53 19.37
CA SER A 158 9.59 5.74 19.85
C SER A 158 9.48 4.24 19.56
N TYR A 159 8.27 3.72 19.33
CA TYR A 159 8.07 2.35 18.87
C TYR A 159 8.76 2.12 17.52
N PHE A 160 8.64 3.06 16.59
CA PHE A 160 9.19 2.93 15.24
C PHE A 160 10.70 3.21 15.16
N THR A 161 11.29 3.78 16.21
CA THR A 161 12.74 4.05 16.28
C THR A 161 13.49 3.11 17.24
N ARG A 162 12.82 2.10 17.80
CA ARG A 162 13.38 1.13 18.77
C ARG A 162 14.55 0.29 18.23
N SER A 163 14.65 0.16 16.91
CA SER A 163 15.71 -0.58 16.23
C SER A 163 15.86 -0.11 14.78
N ALA A 164 16.98 -0.46 14.14
CA ALA A 164 17.28 -0.02 12.77
C ALA A 164 16.27 -0.50 11.71
N TRP A 165 15.54 -1.58 11.99
CA TRP A 165 14.57 -2.19 11.07
C TRP A 165 13.12 -1.77 11.36
N SER A 166 12.86 -1.09 12.47
CA SER A 166 11.49 -0.77 12.88
C SER A 166 10.85 0.29 11.97
N GLY A 167 9.59 0.06 11.56
CA GLY A 167 8.87 0.92 10.62
C GLY A 167 9.45 0.93 9.20
N ARG A 168 10.33 -0.03 8.86
CA ARG A 168 11.01 -0.11 7.56
C ARG A 168 10.36 -1.19 6.69
N ARG A 169 10.29 -0.93 5.39
CA ARG A 169 10.01 -1.98 4.39
C ARG A 169 11.31 -2.65 3.98
N ARG A 170 12.41 -1.89 3.88
CA ARG A 170 13.75 -2.39 3.54
C ARG A 170 14.86 -1.88 4.46
N LEU A 171 15.83 -2.76 4.71
CA LEU A 171 17.08 -2.46 5.40
C LEU A 171 18.24 -2.94 4.52
N ASP A 172 19.12 -2.01 4.13
CA ASP A 172 20.33 -2.29 3.32
C ASP A 172 20.05 -3.12 2.05
N GLY A 173 18.91 -2.83 1.40
CA GLY A 173 18.47 -3.51 0.18
C GLY A 173 17.70 -4.82 0.39
N VAL A 174 17.52 -5.26 1.65
CA VAL A 174 16.81 -6.49 2.01
C VAL A 174 15.42 -6.18 2.58
N ASP A 175 14.42 -6.95 2.17
CA ASP A 175 13.03 -6.78 2.62
C ASP A 175 12.88 -7.19 4.11
N VAL A 176 12.26 -6.32 4.89
CA VAL A 176 11.93 -6.50 6.33
C VAL A 176 10.43 -6.48 6.57
N VAL A 177 9.70 -5.62 5.84
CA VAL A 177 8.22 -5.56 5.86
C VAL A 177 7.65 -5.37 7.29
N ASP A 178 8.13 -4.37 8.05
CA ASP A 178 7.66 -4.09 9.42
C ASP A 178 6.38 -3.25 9.44
N GLY A 179 5.29 -3.77 8.87
CA GLY A 179 3.97 -3.14 8.78
C GLY A 179 3.00 -3.59 9.87
N ALA A 180 1.85 -2.92 9.99
CA ALA A 180 0.88 -3.19 11.05
C ALA A 180 0.29 -4.62 10.94
N LEU A 181 0.00 -5.08 9.73
CA LEU A 181 -0.50 -6.44 9.44
C LEU A 181 0.58 -7.53 9.56
N THR A 182 1.85 -7.18 9.35
CA THR A 182 2.94 -8.16 9.20
C THR A 182 3.80 -8.31 10.45
N ASN A 183 3.76 -7.37 11.41
CA ASN A 183 4.44 -7.54 12.70
C ASN A 183 3.49 -7.41 13.92
N PRO A 184 2.99 -6.22 14.32
CA PRO A 184 2.21 -6.08 15.56
C PRO A 184 0.93 -6.93 15.55
N PHE A 185 0.19 -6.91 14.43
CA PHE A 185 -1.04 -7.68 14.25
C PHE A 185 -0.86 -8.90 13.35
N ALA A 186 0.38 -9.38 13.18
CA ALA A 186 0.65 -10.62 12.45
C ALA A 186 -0.16 -11.81 12.99
N HIS A 187 -0.38 -11.85 14.31
CA HIS A 187 -1.24 -12.84 14.95
C HIS A 187 -2.70 -12.76 14.51
N ALA A 188 -3.25 -11.58 14.24
CA ALA A 188 -4.63 -11.46 13.76
C ALA A 188 -4.77 -12.11 12.38
N VAL A 189 -3.85 -11.81 11.46
CA VAL A 189 -3.82 -12.39 10.10
C VAL A 189 -3.57 -13.90 10.14
N ALA A 190 -2.54 -14.34 10.87
CA ALA A 190 -2.21 -15.77 10.98
C ALA A 190 -3.35 -16.58 11.63
N THR A 191 -3.99 -16.03 12.66
CA THR A 191 -5.12 -16.70 13.32
C THR A 191 -6.34 -16.75 12.42
N ALA A 192 -6.66 -15.68 11.69
CA ALA A 192 -7.78 -15.68 10.73
C ALA A 192 -7.58 -16.73 9.64
N LEU A 193 -6.38 -16.81 9.04
CA LEU A 193 -6.03 -17.83 8.07
C LEU A 193 -6.10 -19.25 8.67
N ALA A 194 -5.68 -19.43 9.92
CA ALA A 194 -5.72 -20.73 10.57
C ALA A 194 -7.16 -21.24 10.85
N LEU A 195 -8.19 -20.39 10.80
CA LEU A 195 -9.59 -20.80 10.98
C LEU A 195 -10.21 -21.42 9.73
N VAL A 196 -9.56 -21.26 8.57
CA VAL A 196 -10.09 -21.72 7.28
C VAL A 196 -9.10 -22.67 6.60
N ASP A 197 -9.63 -23.46 5.67
CA ASP A 197 -8.86 -24.34 4.78
C ASP A 197 -8.88 -23.79 3.36
N GLY A 198 -8.26 -24.48 2.41
CA GLY A 198 -8.21 -24.06 1.00
C GLY A 198 -7.07 -23.11 0.67
N SER A 199 -6.95 -22.81 -0.63
CA SER A 199 -5.93 -21.91 -1.18
C SER A 199 -6.44 -20.47 -1.28
N ILE A 200 -5.52 -19.51 -1.26
CA ILE A 200 -5.85 -18.09 -1.48
C ILE A 200 -6.02 -17.86 -2.99
N ALA A 201 -7.18 -17.33 -3.38
CA ALA A 201 -7.44 -16.92 -4.76
C ALA A 201 -6.96 -15.48 -5.02
N GLU A 202 -7.15 -14.57 -4.06
CA GLU A 202 -6.82 -13.16 -4.23
C GLU A 202 -6.50 -12.47 -2.89
N ILE A 203 -5.59 -11.49 -2.94
CA ILE A 203 -5.21 -10.65 -1.80
C ILE A 203 -5.27 -9.19 -2.24
N GLU A 204 -6.07 -8.41 -1.53
CA GLU A 204 -6.21 -6.96 -1.74
C GLU A 204 -5.76 -6.23 -0.47
N THR A 205 -4.79 -5.32 -0.57
CA THR A 205 -4.23 -4.57 0.56
C THR A 205 -4.44 -3.07 0.42
N GLU A 206 -4.79 -2.39 1.52
CA GLU A 206 -4.70 -0.94 1.65
C GLU A 206 -3.72 -0.58 2.77
N LEU A 207 -2.68 0.17 2.41
CA LEU A 207 -1.58 0.51 3.31
C LEU A 207 -1.51 2.03 3.48
N TYR A 208 -1.58 2.49 4.73
CA TYR A 208 -1.54 3.89 5.10
C TYR A 208 -0.53 4.14 6.23
N ARG A 209 -0.05 5.39 6.31
CA ARG A 209 0.87 5.82 7.38
C ARG A 209 0.51 7.20 7.91
N ALA A 210 0.31 7.30 9.22
CA ALA A 210 0.28 8.60 9.91
C ALA A 210 1.68 9.01 10.34
N ASN A 211 2.50 8.04 10.77
CA ASN A 211 3.89 8.24 11.18
C ASN A 211 4.83 8.39 9.98
N THR A 212 5.93 9.10 10.18
CA THR A 212 6.99 9.29 9.19
C THR A 212 7.88 8.04 9.11
N ILE A 213 7.30 6.94 8.62
CA ILE A 213 7.93 5.63 8.45
C ILE A 213 7.86 5.18 6.99
N GLU A 214 8.65 4.17 6.60
CA GLU A 214 8.61 3.59 5.25
C GLU A 214 7.45 2.59 5.13
N SER A 215 7.15 1.87 6.21
CA SER A 215 6.07 0.89 6.28
C SER A 215 4.71 1.51 6.66
N ASP A 216 3.68 0.68 6.79
CA ASP A 216 2.35 1.08 7.23
C ASP A 216 2.18 0.99 8.75
N ASP A 217 1.40 1.91 9.31
CA ASP A 217 0.93 1.86 10.70
C ASP A 217 -0.60 1.72 10.80
N THR A 218 -1.30 1.85 9.68
CA THR A 218 -2.75 1.74 9.54
C THR A 218 -3.05 1.03 8.23
N SER A 219 -3.59 -0.18 8.29
CA SER A 219 -3.79 -1.00 7.09
C SER A 219 -4.96 -1.95 7.21
N CYS A 220 -5.47 -2.38 6.06
CA CYS A 220 -6.42 -3.48 6.00
C CYS A 220 -6.10 -4.40 4.82
N VAL A 221 -6.49 -5.66 4.96
CA VAL A 221 -6.34 -6.69 3.93
C VAL A 221 -7.64 -7.45 3.77
N ARG A 222 -8.02 -7.71 2.52
CA ARG A 222 -9.07 -8.64 2.13
C ARG A 222 -8.43 -9.82 1.42
N ILE A 223 -8.78 -11.02 1.88
CA ILE A 223 -8.28 -12.30 1.36
C ILE A 223 -9.50 -13.08 0.89
N ARG A 224 -9.51 -13.45 -0.39
CA ARG A 224 -10.55 -14.30 -0.98
C ARG A 224 -9.97 -15.70 -1.14
N MET A 225 -10.61 -16.68 -0.54
CA MET A 225 -10.26 -18.10 -0.68
C MET A 225 -10.81 -18.65 -2.01
N ASP A 226 -10.29 -19.78 -2.46
CA ASP A 226 -10.72 -20.49 -3.68
C ASP A 226 -12.20 -20.92 -3.67
N ASP A 227 -12.75 -21.21 -2.49
CA ASP A 227 -14.16 -21.50 -2.26
C ASP A 227 -15.07 -20.26 -2.19
N GLY A 228 -14.48 -19.05 -2.32
CA GLY A 228 -15.16 -17.77 -2.28
C GLY A 228 -15.33 -17.16 -0.89
N LEU A 229 -14.89 -17.83 0.18
CA LEU A 229 -14.91 -17.28 1.53
C LEU A 229 -13.99 -16.06 1.64
N VAL A 230 -14.45 -15.01 2.34
CA VAL A 230 -13.71 -13.75 2.49
C VAL A 230 -13.23 -13.57 3.93
N LEU A 231 -11.96 -13.21 4.08
CA LEU A 231 -11.37 -12.76 5.33
C LEU A 231 -10.97 -11.29 5.18
N THR A 232 -11.37 -10.44 6.12
CA THR A 232 -10.99 -9.02 6.13
C THR A 232 -10.39 -8.67 7.48
N VAL A 233 -9.13 -8.20 7.51
CA VAL A 233 -8.45 -7.78 8.74
C VAL A 233 -8.08 -6.32 8.62
N ALA A 234 -8.57 -5.47 9.53
CA ALA A 234 -8.29 -4.05 9.58
C ALA A 234 -7.65 -3.67 10.91
N VAL A 235 -6.51 -2.98 10.83
CA VAL A 235 -5.68 -2.66 11.98
C VAL A 235 -5.10 -1.26 11.94
N SER A 236 -4.80 -0.71 13.13
CA SER A 236 -4.03 0.53 13.27
C SER A 236 -3.21 0.56 14.56
N LEU A 237 -2.07 1.23 14.50
CA LEU A 237 -1.17 1.56 15.63
C LEU A 237 -1.33 3.01 16.10
N CYS A 238 -2.28 3.76 15.51
CA CYS A 238 -2.54 5.16 15.76
C CYS A 238 -3.83 5.39 16.56
N ALA A 239 -4.24 4.41 17.38
CA ALA A 239 -5.42 4.56 18.21
C ALA A 239 -5.17 5.52 19.40
N PRO A 240 -6.21 6.26 19.86
CA PRO A 240 -6.11 7.11 21.04
C PRO A 240 -5.85 6.31 22.32
N GLU A 241 -6.33 5.06 22.37
CA GLU A 241 -6.08 4.11 23.45
C GLU A 241 -5.95 2.69 22.87
N ARG A 242 -5.48 1.75 23.69
CA ARG A 242 -5.37 0.35 23.29
C ARG A 242 -6.72 -0.38 23.40
N HIS A 243 -7.15 -0.98 22.31
CA HIS A 243 -8.27 -1.92 22.28
C HIS A 243 -7.78 -3.37 22.13
N GLU A 244 -8.52 -4.31 22.72
CA GLU A 244 -8.26 -5.73 22.53
C GLU A 244 -8.60 -6.15 21.10
N PRO A 245 -7.65 -6.73 20.36
CA PRO A 245 -7.90 -7.17 19.00
C PRO A 245 -8.66 -8.50 19.01
N TYR A 246 -9.52 -8.67 18.01
CA TYR A 246 -10.39 -9.84 17.91
C TYR A 246 -10.62 -10.25 16.47
N LEU A 247 -11.07 -11.50 16.31
CA LEU A 247 -11.62 -12.03 15.08
C LEU A 247 -13.11 -12.34 15.30
N VAL A 248 -13.94 -12.10 14.29
CA VAL A 248 -15.36 -12.43 14.29
C VAL A 248 -15.68 -13.31 13.09
N VAL A 249 -16.27 -14.47 13.35
CA VAL A 249 -16.79 -15.38 12.34
C VAL A 249 -18.27 -15.08 12.13
N HIS A 250 -18.62 -14.67 10.91
CA HIS A 250 -19.97 -14.29 10.54
C HIS A 250 -20.73 -15.47 9.95
N GLY A 251 -21.61 -16.08 10.72
CA GLY A 251 -22.58 -17.07 10.23
C GLY A 251 -23.91 -16.42 9.80
N ASP A 252 -24.79 -17.22 9.20
CA ASP A 252 -26.20 -16.85 8.98
C ASP A 252 -27.12 -17.35 10.10
N ALA A 253 -26.65 -18.28 10.94
CA ALA A 253 -27.36 -18.82 12.09
C ALA A 253 -26.62 -18.58 13.43
N GLY A 254 -25.65 -17.65 13.44
CA GLY A 254 -24.90 -17.29 14.64
C GLY A 254 -23.63 -16.51 14.32
N ARG A 255 -22.92 -16.07 15.34
CA ARG A 255 -21.56 -15.52 15.22
C ARG A 255 -20.68 -15.99 16.36
N ALA A 256 -19.38 -16.00 16.12
CA ALA A 256 -18.40 -16.28 17.15
C ALA A 256 -17.26 -15.26 17.11
N THR A 257 -16.90 -14.70 18.26
CA THR A 257 -15.82 -13.72 18.41
C THR A 257 -14.69 -14.32 19.23
N LEU A 258 -13.50 -14.39 18.64
CA LEU A 258 -12.26 -14.81 19.28
C LEU A 258 -11.42 -13.59 19.66
N VAL A 259 -11.23 -13.35 20.96
CA VAL A 259 -10.21 -12.42 21.46
C VAL A 259 -8.92 -13.22 21.64
N TYR A 260 -8.11 -13.30 20.59
CA TYR A 260 -6.95 -14.20 20.53
C TYR A 260 -5.84 -13.84 21.53
N THR A 261 -5.85 -12.63 22.10
CA THR A 261 -4.94 -12.24 23.18
C THR A 261 -5.33 -12.81 24.54
N GLN A 262 -6.61 -13.17 24.70
CA GLN A 262 -7.22 -13.66 25.94
C GLN A 262 -7.67 -15.13 25.85
N ASP A 263 -7.40 -15.79 24.73
CA ASP A 263 -7.80 -17.18 24.48
C ASP A 263 -9.30 -17.42 24.71
N SER A 264 -10.14 -16.42 24.41
CA SER A 264 -11.57 -16.46 24.71
C SER A 264 -12.43 -16.45 23.44
N VAL A 265 -13.43 -17.34 23.39
CA VAL A 265 -14.44 -17.41 22.32
C VAL A 265 -15.79 -17.06 22.91
N LYS A 266 -16.41 -16.01 22.37
CA LYS A 266 -17.81 -15.66 22.63
C LYS A 266 -18.66 -16.15 21.45
N VAL A 267 -19.68 -16.95 21.71
CA VAL A 267 -20.65 -17.42 20.70
C VAL A 267 -21.99 -16.75 20.97
N GLU A 268 -22.63 -16.22 19.93
CA GLU A 268 -23.94 -15.59 19.98
C GLU A 268 -24.87 -16.26 18.94
N LEU A 269 -26.01 -16.78 19.38
CA LEU A 269 -26.98 -17.50 18.55
C LEU A 269 -28.32 -16.75 18.40
N PRO A 270 -29.14 -17.06 17.38
CA PRO A 270 -30.40 -16.36 17.09
C PRO A 270 -31.48 -16.47 18.17
N ASP A 271 -31.39 -17.49 19.03
CA ASP A 271 -32.28 -17.68 20.18
C ASP A 271 -31.95 -16.72 21.35
N GLY A 272 -30.91 -15.89 21.20
CA GLY A 272 -30.41 -14.98 22.22
C GLY A 272 -29.39 -15.61 23.16
N SER A 273 -29.02 -16.88 22.96
CA SER A 273 -27.98 -17.54 23.75
C SER A 273 -26.62 -16.90 23.49
N VAL A 274 -25.92 -16.57 24.59
CA VAL A 274 -24.54 -16.05 24.56
C VAL A 274 -23.68 -16.85 25.52
N THR A 275 -22.61 -17.47 25.01
CA THR A 275 -21.64 -18.22 25.82
C THR A 275 -20.25 -17.68 25.60
N THR A 276 -19.48 -17.52 26.67
CA THR A 276 -18.05 -17.19 26.59
C THR A 276 -17.25 -18.31 27.23
N THR A 277 -16.27 -18.84 26.51
CA THR A 277 -15.36 -19.89 26.98
C THR A 277 -13.93 -19.39 26.86
N VAL A 278 -13.15 -19.55 27.92
CA VAL A 278 -11.71 -19.29 27.94
C VAL A 278 -10.98 -20.61 27.83
N TYR A 279 -9.95 -20.64 26.99
CA TYR A 279 -9.18 -21.82 26.66
C TYR A 279 -7.73 -21.70 27.14
N ASP A 280 -7.10 -22.84 27.40
CA ASP A 280 -5.67 -22.88 27.71
C ASP A 280 -4.82 -22.62 26.45
N ARG A 281 -3.59 -22.18 26.68
CA ARG A 281 -2.57 -21.98 25.64
C ARG A 281 -1.33 -22.80 25.97
N THR A 282 -0.80 -23.49 24.97
CA THR A 282 0.49 -24.17 25.06
C THR A 282 1.59 -23.27 24.51
N ASP A 283 2.71 -23.14 25.25
CA ASP A 283 3.90 -22.46 24.75
C ASP A 283 4.53 -23.27 23.59
N LEU A 284 4.94 -22.57 22.53
CA LEU A 284 5.42 -23.24 21.32
C LEU A 284 6.82 -23.84 21.48
N LEU A 285 7.64 -23.35 22.42
CA LEU A 285 8.89 -24.01 22.80
C LEU A 285 8.57 -25.32 23.53
N ASP A 286 7.64 -25.31 24.48
CA ASP A 286 7.23 -26.51 25.22
C ASP A 286 6.69 -27.59 24.29
N ASN A 287 5.83 -27.21 23.33
CA ASN A 287 5.32 -28.14 22.33
C ASN A 287 6.44 -28.66 21.40
N LEU A 288 7.44 -27.84 21.06
CA LEU A 288 8.59 -28.31 20.28
C LEU A 288 9.44 -29.30 21.10
N LEU A 289 9.68 -29.02 22.36
CA LEU A 289 10.42 -29.91 23.26
C LEU A 289 9.69 -31.25 23.43
N ASP A 290 8.36 -31.23 23.58
CA ASP A 290 7.54 -32.43 23.59
C ASP A 290 7.63 -33.20 22.26
N HIS A 291 7.55 -32.51 21.12
CA HIS A 291 7.77 -33.14 19.81
C HIS A 291 9.12 -33.86 19.72
N VAL A 292 10.21 -33.22 20.14
CA VAL A 292 11.56 -33.81 20.11
C VAL A 292 11.65 -35.04 21.04
N ARG A 293 10.91 -35.05 22.14
CA ARG A 293 10.99 -36.12 23.15
C ARG A 293 10.03 -37.29 22.89
N THR A 294 8.84 -37.00 22.38
CA THR A 294 7.72 -37.95 22.31
C THR A 294 7.15 -38.13 20.90
N GLY A 295 7.50 -37.25 19.96
CA GLY A 295 6.90 -37.20 18.62
C GLY A 295 5.53 -36.53 18.59
N ALA A 296 5.16 -35.76 19.63
CA ALA A 296 3.93 -34.97 19.66
C ALA A 296 3.79 -34.09 18.39
N ALA A 297 2.57 -33.93 17.88
CA ALA A 297 2.35 -33.08 16.72
C ALA A 297 2.69 -31.61 17.05
N LEU A 298 3.34 -30.93 16.11
CA LEU A 298 3.60 -29.50 16.23
C LEU A 298 2.28 -28.73 16.09
N LEU A 299 2.10 -27.70 16.91
CA LEU A 299 0.94 -26.82 16.82
C LEU A 299 1.07 -25.86 15.63
N VAL A 300 2.30 -25.40 15.35
CA VAL A 300 2.58 -24.45 14.27
C VAL A 300 3.79 -24.92 13.45
N PRO A 301 3.67 -26.04 12.72
CA PRO A 301 4.69 -26.43 11.78
C PRO A 301 4.82 -25.37 10.67
N LEU A 302 5.99 -25.26 10.05
CA LEU A 302 6.28 -24.26 9.02
C LEU A 302 5.23 -24.22 7.90
N GLU A 303 4.76 -25.38 7.42
CA GLU A 303 3.76 -25.44 6.34
C GLU A 303 2.46 -24.70 6.69
N ARG A 304 2.10 -24.63 7.98
CA ARG A 304 0.88 -23.94 8.45
C ARG A 304 0.96 -22.41 8.26
N THR A 305 2.14 -21.88 7.98
CA THR A 305 2.40 -20.44 7.86
C THR A 305 2.54 -19.95 6.41
N GLU A 306 2.48 -20.84 5.43
CA GLU A 306 2.64 -20.50 4.01
C GLU A 306 1.67 -19.40 3.55
N ARG A 307 0.38 -19.54 3.89
CA ARG A 307 -0.65 -18.53 3.56
C ARG A 307 -0.37 -17.17 4.22
N PHE A 308 0.19 -17.15 5.42
CA PHE A 308 0.61 -15.89 6.04
C PHE A 308 1.78 -15.27 5.27
N THR A 309 2.76 -16.07 4.83
CA THR A 309 3.87 -15.58 4.00
C THR A 309 3.37 -15.01 2.67
N GLN A 310 2.33 -15.58 2.06
CA GLN A 310 1.69 -15.01 0.86
C GLN A 310 1.09 -13.62 1.14
N VAL A 311 0.42 -13.43 2.28
CA VAL A 311 -0.10 -12.11 2.69
C VAL A 311 1.02 -11.11 2.96
N LEU A 312 2.09 -11.55 3.64
CA LEU A 312 3.27 -10.70 3.86
C LEU A 312 3.90 -10.29 2.53
N ASP A 313 4.01 -11.20 1.57
CA ASP A 313 4.55 -10.92 0.24
C ASP A 313 3.68 -9.93 -0.54
N ALA A 314 2.35 -10.04 -0.42
CA ALA A 314 1.43 -9.04 -0.99
C ALA A 314 1.66 -7.64 -0.39
N VAL A 315 1.87 -7.53 0.93
CA VAL A 315 2.20 -6.25 1.58
C VAL A 315 3.57 -5.71 1.12
N ARG A 316 4.55 -6.60 0.89
CA ARG A 316 5.88 -6.28 0.36
C ARG A 316 5.84 -5.76 -1.08
N LEU A 317 4.98 -6.33 -1.91
CA LEU A 317 4.82 -5.97 -3.32
C LEU A 317 3.84 -4.81 -3.55
N ALA A 318 3.00 -4.49 -2.56
CA ALA A 318 2.11 -3.35 -2.63
C ALA A 318 2.88 -2.02 -2.82
N PRO A 319 2.23 -0.99 -3.40
CA PRO A 319 2.78 0.37 -3.44
C PRO A 319 3.19 0.87 -2.05
N GLU A 320 4.03 1.90 -2.01
CA GLU A 320 4.40 2.51 -0.72
C GLU A 320 3.14 3.01 0.02
N PRO A 321 3.09 2.86 1.36
CA PRO A 321 1.93 3.28 2.15
C PRO A 321 1.58 4.75 1.95
N GLN A 322 0.30 5.01 1.65
CA GLN A 322 -0.21 6.36 1.43
C GLN A 322 -0.13 7.17 2.73
N PRO A 323 0.53 8.34 2.74
CA PRO A 323 0.49 9.23 3.90
C PRO A 323 -0.94 9.67 4.21
N ILE A 324 -1.31 9.65 5.48
CA ILE A 324 -2.57 10.23 5.95
C ILE A 324 -2.31 11.72 6.20
N PRO A 325 -3.01 12.67 5.55
CA PRO A 325 -2.80 14.10 5.79
C PRO A 325 -3.01 14.50 7.26
N GLU A 326 -2.22 15.46 7.75
CA GLU A 326 -2.24 15.87 9.17
C GLU A 326 -3.61 16.40 9.63
N ARG A 327 -4.45 16.92 8.72
CA ARG A 327 -5.85 17.33 9.04
C ARG A 327 -6.72 16.21 9.60
N HIS A 328 -6.34 14.95 9.37
CA HIS A 328 -7.04 13.77 9.90
C HIS A 328 -6.38 13.22 11.17
N GLN A 329 -5.36 13.89 11.69
CA GLN A 329 -4.55 13.43 12.82
C GLN A 329 -4.68 14.38 14.01
N GLU A 330 -4.61 13.81 15.22
CA GLU A 330 -4.29 14.55 16.44
C GLU A 330 -2.83 14.26 16.82
N LEU A 331 -2.10 15.31 17.21
CA LEU A 331 -0.69 15.21 17.60
C LEU A 331 -0.56 15.36 19.11
N GLU A 332 -0.06 14.33 19.77
CA GLU A 332 0.35 14.40 21.17
C GLU A 332 1.85 14.71 21.23
N ARG A 333 2.24 15.70 22.04
CA ARG A 333 3.63 16.14 22.20
C ARG A 333 4.18 15.82 23.58
N ASP A 334 5.47 15.52 23.66
CA ASP A 334 6.17 15.31 24.92
C ASP A 334 6.53 16.63 25.62
N GLY A 335 7.20 16.54 26.78
CA GLY A 335 7.65 17.70 27.54
C GLY A 335 8.73 18.56 26.85
N LEU A 336 9.22 18.13 25.68
CA LEU A 336 10.17 18.85 24.82
C LEU A 336 9.52 19.39 23.53
N ASP A 337 8.18 19.37 23.46
CA ASP A 337 7.38 19.80 22.31
C ASP A 337 7.62 18.94 21.03
N GLN A 338 8.19 17.73 21.18
CA GLN A 338 8.35 16.79 20.07
C GLN A 338 7.09 15.92 19.93
N VAL A 339 6.73 15.53 18.71
CA VAL A 339 5.59 14.63 18.47
C VAL A 339 5.90 13.27 19.08
N ALA A 340 5.18 12.93 20.15
CA ALA A 340 5.30 11.68 20.88
C ALA A 340 4.35 10.61 20.32
N ARG A 341 3.16 11.02 19.88
CA ARG A 341 2.16 10.16 19.23
C ARG A 341 1.43 10.90 18.11
N ARG A 342 1.04 10.12 17.11
CA ARG A 342 0.09 10.51 16.06
C ARG A 342 -1.14 9.65 16.19
N ILE A 343 -2.29 10.30 16.39
CA ILE A 343 -3.55 9.67 16.71
C ILE A 343 -4.50 9.87 15.53
N LEU A 344 -5.24 8.82 15.16
CA LEU A 344 -6.34 8.87 14.21
C LEU A 344 -7.67 8.78 14.98
N PRO A 345 -8.40 9.89 15.16
CA PRO A 345 -9.66 9.88 15.89
C PRO A 345 -10.67 8.91 15.25
N GLY A 346 -11.34 8.10 16.08
CA GLY A 346 -12.36 7.15 15.62
C GLY A 346 -11.84 5.90 14.89
N ILE A 347 -10.51 5.66 14.89
CA ILE A 347 -9.93 4.55 14.13
C ILE A 347 -10.36 3.18 14.67
N ALA A 348 -10.64 3.06 15.97
CA ALA A 348 -11.13 1.82 16.56
C ALA A 348 -12.52 1.43 16.04
N GLU A 349 -13.41 2.40 15.88
CA GLU A 349 -14.73 2.22 15.27
C GLU A 349 -14.63 1.88 13.79
N VAL A 350 -13.64 2.45 13.09
CA VAL A 350 -13.39 2.15 11.68
C VAL A 350 -12.90 0.70 11.50
N THR A 351 -11.95 0.23 12.31
CA THR A 351 -11.49 -1.17 12.24
C THR A 351 -12.60 -2.16 12.61
N ALA A 352 -13.41 -1.84 13.63
CA ALA A 352 -14.58 -2.63 14.00
C ALA A 352 -15.63 -2.69 12.88
N ARG A 353 -15.93 -1.56 12.22
CA ARG A 353 -16.84 -1.51 11.06
C ARG A 353 -16.32 -2.31 9.88
N SER A 354 -15.00 -2.32 9.65
CA SER A 354 -14.36 -3.13 8.62
C SER A 354 -14.55 -4.62 8.89
N ALA A 355 -14.26 -5.07 10.11
CA ALA A 355 -14.46 -6.46 10.52
C ALA A 355 -15.93 -6.88 10.44
N GLU A 356 -16.87 -6.02 10.84
CA GLU A 356 -18.31 -6.32 10.79
C GLU A 356 -18.83 -6.43 9.36
N ARG A 357 -18.38 -5.55 8.46
CA ARG A 357 -18.87 -5.47 7.07
C ARG A 357 -18.04 -6.25 6.07
N LEU A 358 -16.94 -6.85 6.50
CA LEU A 358 -15.93 -7.48 5.63
C LEU A 358 -15.42 -6.52 4.55
N ALA A 359 -15.26 -5.25 4.89
CA ALA A 359 -14.98 -4.16 3.94
C ALA A 359 -13.61 -3.52 4.18
N LEU A 360 -12.93 -3.12 3.11
CA LEU A 360 -11.70 -2.32 3.17
C LEU A 360 -11.98 -0.89 3.68
N TYR A 361 -10.96 -0.12 4.06
CA TYR A 361 -11.17 1.24 4.57
C TYR A 361 -11.78 2.16 3.51
N SER A 362 -11.36 2.04 2.24
CA SER A 362 -11.91 2.83 1.14
C SER A 362 -13.42 2.59 0.92
N GLU A 363 -13.87 1.34 1.11
CA GLU A 363 -15.27 0.91 1.00
C GLU A 363 -16.14 1.44 2.15
N LEU A 364 -15.52 1.85 3.27
CA LEU A 364 -16.18 2.45 4.43
C LEU A 364 -16.34 3.97 4.33
N ASN A 365 -15.89 4.59 3.23
CA ASN A 365 -15.84 6.04 3.01
C ASN A 365 -15.02 6.78 4.07
N VAL A 366 -13.90 6.17 4.51
CA VAL A 366 -13.00 6.83 5.45
C VAL A 366 -12.28 7.98 4.73
N PRO A 367 -12.32 9.23 5.23
CA PRO A 367 -11.92 10.41 4.45
C PRO A 367 -10.50 10.36 3.87
N TRP A 368 -9.52 9.89 4.64
CA TRP A 368 -8.11 9.84 4.24
C TRP A 368 -7.75 8.70 3.27
N THR A 369 -8.70 7.84 2.92
CA THR A 369 -8.50 6.81 1.89
C THR A 369 -8.49 7.39 0.48
N ARG A 370 -9.01 8.61 0.31
CA ARG A 370 -9.02 9.35 -0.94
C ARG A 370 -8.02 10.49 -0.89
N VAL A 371 -7.35 10.74 -2.01
CA VAL A 371 -6.49 11.90 -2.16
C VAL A 371 -7.36 13.08 -2.58
N GLU A 372 -7.50 14.05 -1.67
CA GLU A 372 -8.28 15.27 -1.87
C GLU A 372 -7.36 16.49 -1.68
N LEU A 373 -7.49 17.46 -2.59
CA LEU A 373 -6.74 18.72 -2.58
C LEU A 373 -7.65 19.88 -2.14
N LEU A 374 -7.12 20.73 -1.26
CA LEU A 374 -7.81 21.85 -0.66
C LEU A 374 -7.12 23.18 -1.00
N ALA A 375 -7.88 24.13 -1.55
CA ALA A 375 -7.46 25.51 -1.67
C ALA A 375 -8.03 26.30 -0.48
N GLY A 376 -7.20 26.54 0.54
CA GLY A 376 -7.71 27.00 1.84
C GLY A 376 -8.52 25.88 2.48
N ASP A 377 -9.77 26.18 2.87
CA ASP A 377 -10.69 25.18 3.44
C ASP A 377 -11.61 24.52 2.39
N HIS A 378 -11.46 24.87 1.11
CA HIS A 378 -12.33 24.37 0.03
C HIS A 378 -11.69 23.17 -0.68
N ARG A 379 -12.37 22.02 -0.68
CA ARG A 379 -11.97 20.89 -1.52
C ARG A 379 -12.18 21.22 -3.00
N VAL A 380 -11.09 21.30 -3.75
CA VAL A 380 -11.10 21.72 -5.16
C VAL A 380 -10.85 20.60 -6.15
N ALA A 381 -10.26 19.48 -5.73
CA ALA A 381 -10.01 18.34 -6.61
C ALA A 381 -9.87 17.01 -5.84
N ARG A 382 -10.07 15.91 -6.55
CA ARG A 382 -9.67 14.56 -6.14
C ARG A 382 -8.57 14.05 -7.07
N TYR A 383 -7.80 13.09 -6.56
CA TYR A 383 -6.76 12.42 -7.34
C TYR A 383 -6.93 10.91 -7.26
N GLU A 384 -6.96 10.28 -8.44
CA GLU A 384 -6.99 8.82 -8.57
C GLU A 384 -5.58 8.34 -8.87
N THR A 385 -5.04 7.45 -8.03
CA THR A 385 -3.66 6.93 -8.16
C THR A 385 -3.61 5.58 -8.86
N ARG A 386 -4.69 4.80 -8.80
CA ARG A 386 -4.75 3.43 -9.33
C ARG A 386 -6.13 3.16 -9.93
N PRO A 387 -6.45 3.81 -11.07
CA PRO A 387 -7.75 3.63 -11.67
C PRO A 387 -7.90 2.20 -12.22
N ASP A 388 -9.05 1.58 -11.94
CA ASP A 388 -9.43 0.30 -12.53
C ASP A 388 -9.93 0.51 -13.96
N LEU A 389 -9.00 0.39 -14.92
CA LEU A 389 -9.24 0.65 -16.34
C LEU A 389 -8.75 -0.52 -17.19
N PRO A 390 -9.42 -0.81 -18.32
CA PRO A 390 -8.89 -1.73 -19.33
C PRO A 390 -7.51 -1.27 -19.80
N ALA A 391 -6.62 -2.22 -20.11
CA ALA A 391 -5.28 -1.93 -20.63
C ALA A 391 -5.32 -1.02 -21.89
N THR A 392 -6.33 -1.20 -22.74
CA THR A 392 -6.57 -0.39 -23.95
C THR A 392 -6.84 1.09 -23.69
N ASP A 393 -7.15 1.48 -22.45
CA ASP A 393 -7.37 2.87 -22.05
C ASP A 393 -6.10 3.51 -21.42
N SER A 394 -4.99 2.76 -21.38
CA SER A 394 -3.71 3.13 -20.76
C SER A 394 -3.87 3.64 -19.32
N PRO A 395 -4.10 2.74 -18.34
CA PRO A 395 -4.29 3.08 -16.94
C PRO A 395 -3.21 4.04 -16.41
N ARG A 396 -3.63 5.13 -15.76
CA ARG A 396 -2.74 6.19 -15.29
C ARG A 396 -3.38 7.10 -14.24
N PRO A 397 -2.61 7.71 -13.32
CA PRO A 397 -3.16 8.67 -12.36
C PRO A 397 -3.68 9.97 -12.97
N TYR A 398 -4.79 10.48 -12.45
CA TYR A 398 -5.43 11.72 -12.92
C TYR A 398 -6.18 12.48 -11.82
N LEU A 399 -6.29 13.79 -11.99
CA LEU A 399 -7.17 14.67 -11.21
C LEU A 399 -8.59 14.62 -11.78
N TYR A 400 -9.58 14.52 -10.91
CA TYR A 400 -11.00 14.52 -11.26
C TYR A 400 -11.83 15.24 -10.19
N GLU A 401 -13.12 15.46 -10.48
CA GLU A 401 -13.97 16.35 -9.68
C GLU A 401 -13.28 17.69 -9.39
N VAL A 402 -12.52 18.21 -10.37
CA VAL A 402 -11.90 19.51 -10.24
C VAL A 402 -12.99 20.56 -10.34
N ARG A 403 -13.07 21.46 -9.37
CA ARG A 403 -14.19 22.42 -9.23
C ARG A 403 -13.72 23.85 -9.07
N THR A 404 -14.51 24.79 -9.57
CA THR A 404 -14.45 26.20 -9.15
C THR A 404 -14.80 26.33 -7.66
N LEU A 405 -14.53 27.49 -7.03
CA LEU A 405 -14.90 27.70 -5.62
C LEU A 405 -16.42 27.70 -5.43
N GLY A 406 -17.18 28.15 -6.43
CA GLY A 406 -18.64 28.03 -6.55
C GLY A 406 -19.16 26.63 -6.88
N GLY A 407 -18.29 25.63 -6.97
CA GLY A 407 -18.65 24.21 -7.08
C GLY A 407 -19.00 23.71 -8.48
N VAL A 408 -18.71 24.49 -9.53
CA VAL A 408 -18.86 24.06 -10.93
C VAL A 408 -17.75 23.08 -11.26
N GLU A 409 -18.09 21.87 -11.70
CA GLU A 409 -17.09 20.88 -12.12
C GLU A 409 -16.54 21.23 -13.49
N VAL A 410 -15.21 21.24 -13.59
CA VAL A 410 -14.46 21.66 -14.78
C VAL A 410 -13.61 20.52 -15.35
N THR A 411 -13.80 19.29 -14.89
CA THR A 411 -13.21 18.08 -15.47
C THR A 411 -14.25 17.05 -15.86
N GLU A 412 -13.93 16.19 -16.82
CA GLU A 412 -14.73 15.03 -17.19
C GLU A 412 -13.83 13.80 -17.36
N VAL A 413 -14.32 12.64 -16.91
CA VAL A 413 -13.58 11.38 -16.89
C VAL A 413 -14.40 10.33 -17.65
N ARG A 414 -13.75 9.61 -18.56
CA ARG A 414 -14.32 8.57 -19.42
C ARG A 414 -15.62 8.98 -20.14
N PRO A 415 -15.64 10.11 -20.86
CA PRO A 415 -16.82 10.48 -21.63
C PRO A 415 -17.09 9.48 -22.76
N GLU A 416 -18.36 9.37 -23.18
CA GLU A 416 -18.79 8.38 -24.18
C GLU A 416 -18.07 8.52 -25.53
N ASP A 417 -17.67 9.73 -25.90
CA ASP A 417 -16.92 10.01 -27.14
C ASP A 417 -15.47 9.50 -27.07
N HIS A 418 -14.85 9.54 -25.89
CA HIS A 418 -13.45 9.24 -25.67
C HIS A 418 -13.23 8.63 -24.27
N VAL A 419 -13.54 7.34 -24.11
CA VAL A 419 -13.48 6.62 -22.81
C VAL A 419 -12.10 6.62 -22.13
N HIS A 420 -11.04 6.91 -22.88
CA HIS A 420 -9.66 7.02 -22.41
C HIS A 420 -9.26 8.46 -22.01
N HIS A 421 -10.15 9.45 -22.10
CA HIS A 421 -9.90 10.79 -21.55
C HIS A 421 -10.18 10.82 -20.05
N LEU A 422 -9.21 11.25 -19.27
CA LEU A 422 -9.23 11.16 -17.80
C LEU A 422 -8.91 12.52 -17.18
N GLY A 423 -9.94 13.33 -16.92
CA GLY A 423 -9.85 14.56 -16.13
C GLY A 423 -8.65 15.45 -16.51
N ALA A 424 -7.77 15.75 -15.55
CA ALA A 424 -6.51 16.43 -15.80
C ALA A 424 -5.29 15.61 -15.38
N GLY A 425 -4.27 15.52 -16.23
CA GLY A 425 -3.05 14.73 -15.97
C GLY A 425 -2.06 14.75 -17.12
N VAL A 426 -1.14 13.77 -17.13
CA VAL A 426 -0.14 13.60 -18.21
C VAL A 426 -0.41 12.31 -18.96
N ALA A 427 -0.47 12.38 -20.28
CA ALA A 427 -0.67 11.24 -21.16
C ALA A 427 0.07 11.48 -22.48
N VAL A 428 0.70 10.47 -23.05
CA VAL A 428 1.48 10.61 -24.30
C VAL A 428 1.02 9.57 -25.32
N ALA A 429 0.72 10.03 -26.53
CA ALA A 429 0.20 9.18 -27.61
C ALA A 429 1.20 8.12 -28.08
N ASP A 430 2.49 8.45 -28.05
CA ASP A 430 3.58 7.54 -28.37
C ASP A 430 4.86 7.98 -27.63
N LEU A 431 5.31 7.14 -26.70
CA LEU A 431 6.60 7.25 -26.02
C LEU A 431 7.42 6.00 -26.37
N GLY A 432 8.43 6.13 -27.22
CA GLY A 432 9.28 5.02 -27.63
C GLY A 432 8.53 3.86 -28.30
N GLY A 433 7.44 4.15 -29.01
CA GLY A 433 6.56 3.18 -29.67
C GLY A 433 5.39 2.68 -28.81
N ALA A 434 5.31 3.05 -27.53
CA ALA A 434 4.23 2.65 -26.64
C ALA A 434 3.20 3.76 -26.43
N ASN A 435 1.91 3.38 -26.40
CA ASN A 435 0.78 4.28 -26.24
C ASN A 435 0.41 4.43 -24.76
N PHE A 436 0.57 5.63 -24.20
CA PHE A 436 0.17 6.00 -22.83
C PHE A 436 -1.03 6.97 -22.82
N TRP A 437 -1.69 7.15 -23.96
CA TRP A 437 -2.89 7.97 -24.11
C TRP A 437 -4.17 7.13 -23.97
N GLY A 438 -4.11 5.89 -24.45
CA GLY A 438 -5.24 4.99 -24.58
C GLY A 438 -5.92 5.10 -25.95
N GLY A 439 -6.87 4.20 -26.19
CA GLY A 439 -7.61 4.13 -27.44
C GLY A 439 -6.75 3.67 -28.62
N ARG A 440 -7.12 4.10 -29.83
CA ARG A 440 -6.44 3.69 -31.07
C ARG A 440 -5.18 4.50 -31.34
N THR A 441 -4.09 3.83 -31.69
CA THR A 441 -2.85 4.45 -32.14
C THR A 441 -2.98 4.89 -33.60
N TYR A 442 -2.56 6.13 -33.91
CA TYR A 442 -2.54 6.58 -35.30
C TYR A 442 -1.32 6.00 -36.04
N VAL A 443 -1.60 5.28 -37.12
CA VAL A 443 -0.58 4.71 -38.01
C VAL A 443 -0.63 5.47 -39.34
N ARG A 444 0.53 5.93 -39.80
CA ARG A 444 0.67 6.63 -41.09
C ARG A 444 0.06 5.78 -42.21
N ASP A 445 -0.70 6.44 -43.08
CA ASP A 445 -1.39 5.83 -44.23
C ASP A 445 -2.49 4.80 -43.89
N GLN A 446 -2.72 4.47 -42.61
CA GLN A 446 -3.78 3.56 -42.17
C GLN A 446 -4.85 4.26 -41.32
N GLY A 447 -4.47 5.31 -40.58
CA GLY A 447 -5.36 6.02 -39.67
C GLY A 447 -5.34 5.45 -38.24
N PRO A 448 -6.36 5.75 -37.42
CA PRO A 448 -6.49 5.21 -36.07
C PRO A 448 -6.73 3.69 -36.08
N THR A 449 -5.77 2.93 -35.54
CA THR A 449 -5.72 1.46 -35.55
C THR A 449 -5.63 0.92 -34.12
N TRP A 450 -6.30 -0.19 -33.84
CA TRP A 450 -6.09 -0.94 -32.59
C TRP A 450 -4.81 -1.74 -32.68
N LEU A 451 -3.89 -1.49 -31.76
CA LEU A 451 -2.62 -2.19 -31.62
C LEU A 451 -2.51 -2.74 -30.19
N ASP A 452 -1.61 -3.68 -30.00
CA ASP A 452 -1.21 -4.19 -28.67
C ASP A 452 0.04 -3.42 -28.20
N ASP A 453 -0.12 -2.11 -28.05
CA ASP A 453 0.98 -1.16 -27.76
C ASP A 453 0.76 -0.32 -26.50
N HIS A 454 -0.30 -0.58 -25.73
CA HIS A 454 -0.67 0.21 -24.57
C HIS A 454 0.26 -0.01 -23.38
N GLY A 455 0.82 1.09 -22.89
CA GLY A 455 1.54 1.17 -21.64
C GLY A 455 0.67 1.62 -20.46
N VAL A 456 1.23 1.52 -19.26
CA VAL A 456 0.62 1.91 -17.99
C VAL A 456 1.52 2.91 -17.26
N GLN A 457 0.94 3.94 -16.67
CA GLN A 457 1.61 4.78 -15.68
C GLN A 457 1.20 4.30 -14.30
N ARG A 458 2.14 3.78 -13.51
CA ARG A 458 1.88 3.19 -12.19
C ARG A 458 2.33 4.13 -11.07
N HIS A 459 1.44 4.40 -10.11
CA HIS A 459 1.81 5.03 -8.85
C HIS A 459 2.82 4.17 -8.09
N ALA A 460 3.97 4.76 -7.77
CA ALA A 460 4.98 4.11 -6.92
C ALA A 460 4.88 4.59 -5.47
N ALA A 461 4.91 5.91 -5.26
CA ALA A 461 4.92 6.50 -3.93
C ALA A 461 4.58 8.00 -3.93
N PHE A 462 4.04 8.47 -2.81
CA PHE A 462 4.05 9.90 -2.45
C PHE A 462 5.32 10.22 -1.65
N ALA A 463 6.16 11.11 -2.20
CA ALA A 463 7.26 11.74 -1.46
C ALA A 463 6.73 12.80 -0.48
N ARG A 464 5.62 13.46 -0.84
CA ARG A 464 4.85 14.39 0.01
C ARG A 464 3.38 14.26 -0.33
N LEU A 465 2.50 14.31 0.67
CA LEU A 465 1.07 14.48 0.49
C LEU A 465 0.53 15.31 1.67
N ASP A 466 -0.08 16.44 1.35
CA ASP A 466 -0.68 17.39 2.29
C ASP A 466 -1.98 17.98 1.68
N ASP A 467 -2.64 18.86 2.41
CA ASP A 467 -3.90 19.48 1.99
C ASP A 467 -3.74 20.28 0.69
N GLY A 468 -2.60 20.95 0.54
CA GLY A 468 -2.32 21.85 -0.59
C GLY A 468 -1.69 21.14 -1.79
N GLY A 469 -1.40 19.83 -1.73
CA GLY A 469 -0.79 19.15 -2.85
C GLY A 469 0.00 17.89 -2.52
N PHE A 470 0.72 17.41 -3.53
CA PHE A 470 1.58 16.24 -3.41
C PHE A 470 2.82 16.33 -4.30
N ALA A 471 3.83 15.56 -3.91
CA ALA A 471 4.93 15.16 -4.76
C ALA A 471 4.90 13.63 -4.88
N GLU A 472 4.92 13.13 -6.11
CA GLU A 472 4.65 11.74 -6.43
C GLU A 472 5.70 11.21 -7.41
N ARG A 473 6.02 9.91 -7.27
CA ARG A 473 6.82 9.18 -8.23
C ARG A 473 5.94 8.18 -8.97
N LEU A 474 6.02 8.18 -10.30
CA LEU A 474 5.36 7.23 -11.18
C LEU A 474 6.36 6.45 -12.03
N GLU A 475 5.94 5.28 -12.48
CA GLU A 475 6.68 4.42 -13.39
C GLU A 475 5.90 4.24 -14.68
N TRP A 476 6.55 4.49 -15.83
CA TRP A 476 5.97 4.33 -17.15
C TRP A 476 6.40 2.98 -17.71
N ILE A 477 5.47 2.04 -17.76
CA ILE A 477 5.70 0.63 -18.10
C ILE A 477 5.12 0.38 -19.49
N GLY A 478 5.96 -0.07 -20.41
CA GLY A 478 5.54 -0.42 -21.77
C GLY A 478 4.72 -1.72 -21.83
N PRO A 479 4.13 -2.04 -22.98
CA PRO A 479 3.26 -3.22 -23.15
C PRO A 479 3.95 -4.56 -22.82
N GLY A 480 5.26 -4.65 -22.99
CA GLY A 480 6.06 -5.82 -22.61
C GLY A 480 6.45 -5.91 -21.13
N GLY A 481 5.95 -5.02 -20.27
CA GLY A 481 6.29 -4.95 -18.85
C GLY A 481 7.62 -4.24 -18.54
N GLY A 482 8.35 -3.78 -19.55
CA GLY A 482 9.60 -3.06 -19.40
C GLY A 482 9.40 -1.61 -18.92
N LEU A 483 10.24 -1.17 -17.98
CA LEU A 483 10.24 0.21 -17.49
C LEU A 483 10.89 1.14 -18.52
N MET A 484 10.12 2.10 -19.04
CA MET A 484 10.57 3.02 -20.09
C MET A 484 11.06 4.35 -19.51
N ALA A 485 10.31 4.90 -18.55
CA ALA A 485 10.63 6.14 -17.89
C ALA A 485 10.16 6.14 -16.43
N ARG A 486 10.77 7.01 -15.63
CA ARG A 486 10.28 7.38 -14.30
C ARG A 486 9.79 8.82 -14.36
N GLU A 487 8.62 9.09 -13.78
CA GLU A 487 8.09 10.44 -13.64
C GLU A 487 8.21 10.89 -12.19
N GLU A 488 8.68 12.10 -11.97
CA GLU A 488 8.50 12.83 -10.73
C GLU A 488 7.51 13.96 -10.98
N ARG A 489 6.39 13.95 -10.26
CA ARG A 489 5.28 14.88 -10.43
C ARG A 489 5.10 15.69 -9.16
N THR A 490 4.93 16.99 -9.30
CA THR A 490 4.50 17.88 -8.21
C THR A 490 3.19 18.54 -8.61
N VAL A 491 2.19 18.42 -7.74
CA VAL A 491 0.90 19.09 -7.87
C VAL A 491 0.71 19.94 -6.63
N THR A 492 0.42 21.23 -6.82
CA THR A 492 0.00 22.11 -5.71
C THR A 492 -1.22 22.92 -6.08
N VAL A 493 -2.05 23.22 -5.08
CA VAL A 493 -3.23 24.06 -5.20
C VAL A 493 -3.12 25.23 -4.22
N ARG A 494 -3.55 26.41 -4.66
CA ARG A 494 -3.58 27.60 -3.79
C ARG A 494 -4.73 28.54 -4.17
N PRO A 495 -5.40 29.17 -3.21
CA PRO A 495 -6.26 30.32 -3.50
C PRO A 495 -5.45 31.42 -4.17
N ILE A 496 -6.06 32.12 -5.13
CA ILE A 496 -5.44 33.30 -5.79
C ILE A 496 -6.34 34.53 -5.70
N ARG A 497 -7.66 34.34 -5.73
CA ARG A 497 -8.68 35.39 -5.56
C ARG A 497 -9.87 34.82 -4.78
N GLU A 498 -10.86 35.66 -4.49
CA GLU A 498 -12.12 35.22 -3.85
C GLU A 498 -12.92 34.25 -4.74
N ASP A 499 -12.78 34.39 -6.05
CA ASP A 499 -13.49 33.64 -7.09
C ASP A 499 -12.59 32.66 -7.86
N ALA A 500 -11.32 32.47 -7.42
CA ALA A 500 -10.36 31.67 -8.15
C ALA A 500 -9.28 31.02 -7.29
N TRP A 501 -8.84 29.85 -7.73
CA TRP A 501 -7.66 29.14 -7.21
C TRP A 501 -6.78 28.67 -8.37
N ALA A 502 -5.52 28.35 -8.08
CA ALA A 502 -4.54 27.88 -9.07
C ALA A 502 -4.10 26.44 -8.79
N LEU A 503 -4.05 25.62 -9.84
CA LEU A 503 -3.38 24.33 -9.91
C LEU A 503 -2.00 24.52 -10.56
N ASP A 504 -0.93 24.26 -9.83
CA ASP A 504 0.43 24.18 -10.37
C ASP A 504 0.79 22.70 -10.55
N PHE A 505 0.98 22.30 -11.81
CA PHE A 505 1.27 20.94 -12.20
C PHE A 505 2.62 20.90 -12.90
N ALA A 506 3.60 20.26 -12.28
CA ALA A 506 4.92 20.03 -12.85
C ALA A 506 5.21 18.52 -12.93
N PHE A 507 5.86 18.09 -14.01
CA PHE A 507 6.34 16.73 -14.14
C PHE A 507 7.73 16.68 -14.78
N THR A 508 8.53 15.72 -14.35
CA THR A 508 9.85 15.42 -14.93
C THR A 508 9.89 13.95 -15.32
N LEU A 509 10.03 13.67 -16.61
CA LEU A 509 10.29 12.32 -17.13
C LEU A 509 11.79 12.07 -17.18
N THR A 510 12.24 10.98 -16.58
CA THR A 510 13.61 10.46 -16.66
C THR A 510 13.61 9.23 -17.55
N ASN A 511 14.40 9.26 -18.62
CA ASN A 511 14.58 8.14 -19.54
C ASN A 511 15.37 7.01 -18.87
N LEU A 512 14.85 5.78 -18.94
CA LEU A 512 15.49 4.58 -18.35
C LEU A 512 15.85 3.51 -19.38
N THR A 513 15.70 3.80 -20.68
CA THR A 513 15.89 2.81 -21.76
C THR A 513 17.36 2.63 -22.20
N GLY A 514 18.26 3.54 -21.81
CA GLY A 514 19.67 3.51 -22.21
C GLY A 514 19.95 4.00 -23.65
N ALA A 515 18.92 4.43 -24.38
CA ALA A 515 19.02 5.09 -25.68
C ALA A 515 18.07 6.31 -25.71
N PRO A 516 18.23 7.28 -26.63
CA PRO A 516 17.31 8.41 -26.72
C PRO A 516 15.85 7.95 -26.85
N LEU A 517 15.00 8.43 -25.95
CA LEU A 517 13.57 8.07 -25.92
C LEU A 517 12.78 9.10 -26.71
N GLU A 518 12.14 8.68 -27.80
CA GLU A 518 11.40 9.56 -28.70
C GLU A 518 9.94 9.71 -28.26
N ILE A 519 9.45 10.94 -28.16
CA ILE A 519 8.04 11.28 -27.97
C ILE A 519 7.47 11.69 -29.31
N ASN A 520 6.43 10.99 -29.74
CA ASN A 520 5.70 11.24 -30.96
C ASN A 520 4.22 11.57 -30.66
N SER A 521 3.58 12.20 -31.64
CA SER A 521 2.13 12.39 -31.68
C SER A 521 1.57 11.96 -33.03
N SER A 522 0.25 11.90 -33.14
CA SER A 522 -0.42 11.66 -34.42
C SER A 522 -0.01 12.68 -35.49
N ALA A 523 0.27 13.93 -35.09
CA ALA A 523 0.75 14.97 -36.01
C ALA A 523 2.13 14.66 -36.61
N THR A 524 3.09 14.23 -35.79
CA THR A 524 4.42 13.80 -36.27
C THR A 524 4.36 12.57 -37.19
N LYS A 525 3.27 11.79 -37.09
CA LYS A 525 2.99 10.63 -37.93
C LYS A 525 2.18 10.96 -39.20
N GLY A 526 1.79 12.21 -39.41
CA GLY A 526 1.13 12.68 -40.64
C GLY A 526 -0.30 13.17 -40.47
N ARG A 527 -0.88 13.14 -39.27
CA ARG A 527 -2.21 13.70 -38.98
C ARG A 527 -2.11 15.15 -38.51
N ALA A 528 -1.99 16.09 -39.45
CA ALA A 528 -1.84 17.52 -39.14
C ALA A 528 -2.86 18.01 -38.09
N GLY A 529 -2.40 18.77 -37.10
CA GLY A 529 -3.23 19.29 -36.00
C GLY A 529 -3.60 18.27 -34.91
N ALA A 530 -3.09 17.05 -34.95
CA ALA A 530 -3.30 16.03 -33.91
C ALA A 530 -2.05 15.86 -33.00
N GLY A 531 -1.56 16.98 -32.47
CA GLY A 531 -0.38 17.04 -31.61
C GLY A 531 -0.63 16.74 -30.13
N TYR A 532 -1.67 15.98 -29.78
CA TYR A 532 -1.97 15.67 -28.38
C TYR A 532 -0.87 14.78 -27.77
N GLY A 533 -0.51 15.07 -26.53
CA GLY A 533 0.51 14.35 -25.76
C GLY A 533 1.30 15.30 -24.86
N GLY A 534 1.35 15.00 -23.56
CA GLY A 534 1.85 15.89 -22.50
C GLY A 534 0.81 16.09 -21.41
N PHE A 535 0.83 17.26 -20.76
CA PHE A 535 -0.27 17.67 -19.88
C PHE A 535 -1.55 17.82 -20.70
N PHE A 536 -2.67 17.32 -20.18
CA PHE A 536 -3.98 17.44 -20.81
C PHE A 536 -5.08 17.60 -19.76
N TRP A 537 -6.04 18.46 -20.08
CA TRP A 537 -7.23 18.75 -19.31
C TRP A 537 -8.47 18.51 -20.18
N ARG A 538 -9.28 17.51 -19.80
CA ARG A 538 -10.60 17.25 -20.38
C ARG A 538 -11.67 17.97 -19.55
N ALA A 539 -12.26 19.02 -20.09
CA ALA A 539 -13.41 19.70 -19.49
C ALA A 539 -14.74 19.00 -19.86
N PRO A 540 -15.85 19.28 -19.16
CA PRO A 540 -17.12 18.61 -19.41
C PRO A 540 -17.68 18.87 -20.79
N GLY A 541 -17.89 17.81 -21.57
CA GLY A 541 -18.50 17.87 -22.90
C GLY A 541 -19.93 18.42 -22.88
N THR A 542 -20.62 18.30 -21.75
CA THR A 542 -21.96 18.84 -21.49
C THR A 542 -22.01 20.37 -21.36
N SER A 543 -20.85 21.04 -21.26
CA SER A 543 -20.79 22.50 -21.17
C SER A 543 -21.21 23.14 -22.49
N THR A 544 -22.03 24.19 -22.40
CA THR A 544 -22.47 25.01 -23.53
C THR A 544 -21.68 26.33 -23.60
N ALA A 545 -21.94 27.14 -24.64
CA ALA A 545 -21.30 28.45 -24.84
C ALA A 545 -19.77 28.42 -24.69
N ARG A 546 -19.14 27.37 -25.23
CA ARG A 546 -17.70 27.14 -25.09
C ARG A 546 -16.93 28.14 -25.94
N THR A 547 -15.95 28.83 -25.34
CA THR A 547 -15.13 29.83 -26.03
C THR A 547 -13.69 29.75 -25.56
N THR A 548 -12.77 30.25 -26.39
CA THR A 548 -11.36 30.39 -26.04
C THR A 548 -10.91 31.85 -26.09
N LEU A 549 -9.79 32.14 -25.43
CA LEU A 549 -9.09 33.42 -25.47
C LEU A 549 -7.59 33.17 -25.65
N PRO A 550 -6.84 34.10 -26.30
CA PRO A 550 -7.28 35.41 -26.80
C PRO A 550 -8.04 35.39 -28.15
N GLY A 551 -8.23 34.21 -28.76
CA GLY A 551 -8.99 34.04 -30.00
C GLY A 551 -9.80 32.76 -30.00
N ASP A 552 -10.41 32.43 -31.15
CA ASP A 552 -11.16 31.18 -31.34
C ASP A 552 -10.25 29.93 -31.36
N GLU A 553 -10.85 28.74 -31.45
CA GLU A 553 -10.12 27.47 -31.45
C GLU A 553 -8.99 27.46 -32.49
N ARG A 554 -9.22 28.01 -33.69
CA ARG A 554 -8.22 28.02 -34.76
C ARG A 554 -7.04 28.93 -34.44
N ALA A 555 -7.27 30.02 -33.74
CA ALA A 555 -6.22 30.94 -33.32
C ALA A 555 -5.33 30.33 -32.22
N VAL A 556 -5.92 29.60 -31.27
CA VAL A 556 -5.17 29.05 -30.12
C VAL A 556 -4.62 27.65 -30.36
N HIS A 557 -5.22 26.85 -31.24
CA HIS A 557 -4.76 25.49 -31.53
C HIS A 557 -3.44 25.51 -32.33
N GLY A 558 -2.38 25.00 -31.72
CA GLY A 558 -1.01 25.04 -32.23
C GLY A 558 -0.29 26.36 -31.96
N SER A 559 -0.94 27.32 -31.27
CA SER A 559 -0.28 28.55 -30.87
C SER A 559 0.77 28.28 -29.79
N ARG A 560 1.75 29.18 -29.69
CA ARG A 560 2.75 29.19 -28.61
C ARG A 560 2.54 30.37 -27.67
N ASP A 561 1.28 30.82 -27.54
CA ASP A 561 0.95 31.90 -26.63
C ASP A 561 1.33 31.52 -25.21
N ARG A 562 1.79 32.48 -24.41
CA ARG A 562 2.18 32.20 -23.01
C ARG A 562 0.99 31.76 -22.15
N TRP A 563 -0.22 32.14 -22.56
CA TRP A 563 -1.45 31.77 -21.90
C TRP A 563 -2.57 31.58 -22.92
N ILE A 564 -3.51 30.72 -22.56
CA ILE A 564 -4.81 30.64 -23.22
C ILE A 564 -5.90 30.51 -22.15
N ALA A 565 -7.15 30.77 -22.51
CA ALA A 565 -8.28 30.43 -21.65
C ALA A 565 -9.33 29.59 -22.38
N LEU A 566 -10.01 28.74 -21.64
CA LEU A 566 -11.19 28.00 -22.06
C LEU A 566 -12.32 28.33 -21.07
N SER A 567 -13.48 28.75 -21.58
CA SER A 567 -14.67 29.02 -20.78
C SER A 567 -15.85 28.20 -21.28
N GLY A 568 -16.79 27.93 -20.39
CA GLY A 568 -18.05 27.24 -20.71
C GLY A 568 -19.13 27.54 -19.69
N THR A 569 -20.32 27.03 -19.94
CA THR A 569 -21.48 27.13 -19.05
C THR A 569 -21.99 25.72 -18.75
N ASP A 570 -22.11 25.37 -17.47
CA ASP A 570 -22.59 24.05 -17.06
C ASP A 570 -24.10 23.87 -17.36
N PRO A 571 -24.66 22.65 -17.23
CA PRO A 571 -26.09 22.41 -17.45
C PRO A 571 -27.04 23.20 -16.53
N ALA A 572 -26.53 23.74 -15.41
CA ALA A 572 -27.28 24.57 -14.48
C ALA A 572 -27.20 26.07 -14.81
N GLY A 573 -26.53 26.45 -15.90
CA GLY A 573 -26.40 27.85 -16.33
C GLY A 573 -25.29 28.63 -15.61
N ARG A 574 -24.36 27.94 -14.93
CA ARG A 574 -23.24 28.57 -14.22
C ARG A 574 -22.02 28.60 -15.13
N ASP A 575 -21.46 29.79 -15.30
CA ASP A 575 -20.25 30.00 -16.09
C ASP A 575 -19.00 29.59 -15.30
N TRP A 576 -17.97 29.18 -16.05
CA TRP A 576 -16.64 28.86 -15.53
C TRP A 576 -15.57 29.26 -16.54
N THR A 577 -14.35 29.52 -16.05
CA THR A 577 -13.17 29.78 -16.88
C THR A 577 -11.93 29.06 -16.34
N LEU A 578 -11.19 28.43 -17.25
CA LEU A 578 -9.86 27.87 -17.02
C LEU A 578 -8.84 28.74 -17.75
N VAL A 579 -7.87 29.30 -17.03
CA VAL A 579 -6.75 30.07 -17.62
C VAL A 579 -5.47 29.27 -17.47
N PHE A 580 -4.88 28.85 -18.58
CA PHE A 580 -3.69 28.02 -18.62
C PHE A 580 -2.47 28.88 -18.93
N VAL A 581 -1.39 28.62 -18.21
CA VAL A 581 -0.07 29.20 -18.40
C VAL A 581 0.94 28.06 -18.41
N GLN A 582 1.94 28.13 -19.29
CA GLN A 582 3.01 27.14 -19.32
C GLN A 582 4.39 27.79 -19.27
N ASP A 583 5.33 27.06 -18.67
CA ASP A 583 6.75 27.39 -18.72
C ASP A 583 7.34 26.68 -19.96
N GLY A 584 7.47 27.39 -21.08
CA GLY A 584 8.05 26.85 -22.31
C GLY A 584 7.48 27.44 -23.60
N ASP A 585 7.83 26.82 -24.72
CA ASP A 585 7.39 27.16 -26.08
C ASP A 585 6.67 26.00 -26.80
N ASP A 586 6.23 24.99 -26.03
CA ASP A 586 5.41 23.89 -26.54
C ASP A 586 4.09 24.45 -27.13
N PRO A 587 3.61 23.93 -28.27
CA PRO A 587 2.32 24.34 -28.81
C PRO A 587 1.15 23.94 -27.91
N TRP A 588 0.09 24.74 -27.89
CA TRP A 588 -1.18 24.35 -27.26
C TRP A 588 -1.99 23.40 -28.13
N PHE A 589 -2.38 22.25 -27.59
CA PHE A 589 -3.40 21.40 -28.19
C PHE A 589 -4.78 21.79 -27.64
N VAL A 590 -5.58 22.49 -28.43
CA VAL A 590 -6.93 22.95 -28.02
C VAL A 590 -8.02 22.33 -28.87
N ARG A 591 -9.10 21.89 -28.24
CA ARG A 591 -10.37 21.50 -28.86
C ARG A 591 -11.50 22.19 -28.12
N VAL A 592 -12.49 22.68 -28.87
CA VAL A 592 -13.69 23.34 -28.33
C VAL A 592 -14.93 22.76 -28.97
N GLU A 593 -14.99 22.67 -30.31
CA GLU A 593 -16.19 22.25 -31.03
C GLU A 593 -16.49 20.76 -30.84
N GLU A 594 -15.51 19.90 -31.12
CA GLU A 594 -15.64 18.44 -30.99
C GLU A 594 -15.81 18.03 -29.52
N TYR A 595 -14.91 18.53 -28.67
CA TYR A 595 -14.96 18.40 -27.22
C TYR A 595 -14.11 19.49 -26.56
N PRO A 596 -14.36 19.88 -25.30
CA PRO A 596 -13.56 20.87 -24.62
C PRO A 596 -12.31 20.23 -24.01
N GLY A 597 -11.15 20.49 -24.61
CA GLY A 597 -9.88 19.94 -24.15
C GLY A 597 -8.72 20.90 -24.39
N VAL A 598 -7.82 21.01 -23.41
CA VAL A 598 -6.60 21.81 -23.50
C VAL A 598 -5.42 20.95 -23.07
N GLY A 599 -4.35 20.94 -23.86
CA GLY A 599 -3.11 20.27 -23.48
C GLY A 599 -1.85 20.99 -23.95
N GLN A 600 -0.74 20.65 -23.33
CA GLN A 600 0.61 21.05 -23.73
C GLN A 600 1.16 19.98 -24.68
N ALA A 601 1.33 20.32 -25.97
CA ALA A 601 1.79 19.38 -26.97
C ALA A 601 3.31 19.22 -26.95
N LEU A 602 3.79 18.06 -26.46
CA LEU A 602 5.23 17.75 -26.45
C LEU A 602 5.81 17.49 -27.84
N ALA A 603 4.99 17.04 -28.79
CA ALA A 603 5.40 16.74 -30.16
C ALA A 603 4.31 17.20 -31.15
N TRP A 604 4.65 18.18 -32.00
CA TRP A 604 3.68 18.79 -32.92
C TRP A 604 4.03 18.55 -34.38
N ASP A 605 5.08 19.20 -34.87
CA ASP A 605 5.61 19.10 -36.23
C ASP A 605 6.78 18.11 -36.34
N ARG A 606 7.52 17.95 -35.24
CA ARG A 606 8.65 17.03 -35.13
C ARG A 606 8.57 16.22 -33.82
N PRO A 607 9.15 15.00 -33.80
CA PRO A 607 9.32 14.25 -32.57
C PRO A 607 10.21 15.00 -31.56
N LEU A 608 9.96 14.77 -30.27
CA LEU A 608 10.79 15.29 -29.18
C LEU A 608 11.68 14.17 -28.65
N LEU A 609 12.99 14.39 -28.62
CA LEU A 609 13.95 13.42 -28.07
C LEU A 609 14.25 13.71 -26.60
N VAL A 610 14.09 12.69 -25.77
CA VAL A 610 14.46 12.73 -24.35
C VAL A 610 15.74 11.92 -24.16
N GLU A 611 16.89 12.60 -24.11
CA GLU A 611 18.16 11.92 -23.84
C GLU A 611 18.24 11.45 -22.38
N ASN A 612 18.05 12.38 -21.45
CA ASN A 612 18.14 12.11 -20.01
C ASN A 612 16.83 12.43 -19.30
N THR A 613 16.45 13.71 -19.29
CA THR A 613 15.25 14.20 -18.60
C THR A 613 14.47 15.19 -19.44
N LEU A 614 13.15 15.22 -19.22
CA LEU A 614 12.22 16.20 -19.78
C LEU A 614 11.38 16.76 -18.64
N THR A 615 11.50 18.07 -18.37
CA THR A 615 10.68 18.75 -17.36
C THR A 615 9.70 19.71 -18.02
N ARG A 616 8.47 19.72 -17.51
CA ARG A 616 7.41 20.64 -17.90
C ARG A 616 6.59 21.09 -16.71
N ARG A 617 6.01 22.28 -16.84
CA ARG A 617 5.13 22.89 -15.85
C ARG A 617 4.00 23.64 -16.53
N VAL A 618 2.79 23.40 -16.06
CA VAL A 618 1.56 24.10 -16.44
C VAL A 618 0.87 24.57 -15.18
N VAL A 619 0.53 25.85 -15.13
CA VAL A 619 -0.25 26.46 -14.05
C VAL A 619 -1.62 26.82 -14.62
N THR A 620 -2.69 26.35 -13.97
CA THR A 620 -4.07 26.59 -14.40
C THR A 620 -4.84 27.31 -13.30
N ALA A 621 -5.36 28.51 -13.58
CA ALA A 621 -6.37 29.12 -12.72
C ALA A 621 -7.74 28.53 -13.06
N VAL A 622 -8.48 28.16 -12.02
CA VAL A 622 -9.86 27.71 -12.08
C VAL A 622 -10.73 28.79 -11.46
N VAL A 623 -11.58 29.40 -12.28
CA VAL A 623 -12.27 30.66 -11.97
C VAL A 623 -13.77 30.48 -12.06
N ASP A 624 -14.49 30.99 -11.07
CA ASP A 624 -15.94 31.15 -11.12
C ASP A 624 -16.34 32.20 -12.16
N GLY A 625 -17.27 31.85 -13.04
CA GLY A 625 -17.77 32.77 -14.06
C GLY A 625 -16.92 32.85 -15.33
N ARG A 626 -17.36 33.73 -16.23
CA ARG A 626 -16.76 33.95 -17.54
C ARG A 626 -15.84 35.17 -17.52
N LEU A 627 -14.60 35.00 -17.97
CA LEU A 627 -13.67 36.11 -18.14
C LEU A 627 -13.68 36.64 -19.56
N ASP A 628 -13.46 37.95 -19.70
CA ASP A 628 -13.05 38.55 -20.97
C ASP A 628 -11.53 38.46 -21.15
N ALA A 629 -11.03 38.86 -22.33
CA ALA A 629 -9.61 38.82 -22.66
C ALA A 629 -8.72 39.62 -21.68
N THR A 630 -9.23 40.74 -21.15
CA THR A 630 -8.48 41.61 -20.23
C THR A 630 -8.36 40.96 -18.86
N ALA A 631 -9.47 40.45 -18.35
CA ALA A 631 -9.51 39.76 -17.06
C ALA A 631 -8.72 38.45 -17.10
N ALA A 632 -8.84 37.66 -18.17
CA ALA A 632 -8.05 36.44 -18.36
C ALA A 632 -6.55 36.73 -18.45
N GLY A 633 -6.15 37.77 -19.20
CA GLY A 633 -4.75 38.21 -19.28
C GLY A 633 -4.20 38.68 -17.93
N SER A 634 -5.03 39.33 -17.10
CA SER A 634 -4.69 39.72 -15.72
C SER A 634 -4.46 38.49 -14.82
N VAL A 635 -5.35 37.48 -14.89
CA VAL A 635 -5.17 36.21 -14.17
C VAL A 635 -3.88 35.51 -14.62
N ALA A 636 -3.65 35.40 -15.93
CA ALA A 636 -2.44 34.80 -16.46
C ALA A 636 -1.16 35.52 -15.98
N GLY A 637 -1.17 36.85 -15.94
CA GLY A 637 -0.07 37.65 -15.41
C GLY A 637 0.19 37.43 -13.91
N GLU A 638 -0.84 37.05 -13.15
CA GLU A 638 -0.71 36.67 -11.74
C GLU A 638 -0.09 35.28 -11.55
N LEU A 639 -0.44 34.32 -12.42
CA LEU A 639 0.15 32.98 -12.40
C LEU A 639 1.63 32.96 -12.84
N LEU A 640 2.04 33.92 -13.66
CA LEU A 640 3.40 34.09 -14.17
C LEU A 640 4.37 34.75 -13.18
N ARG A 641 3.87 35.30 -12.06
CA ARG A 641 4.68 35.89 -10.98
C ARG A 641 4.92 34.85 -9.89
#